data_AF-A0A167MKT0-F1
#
_entry.id   AF-A0A167MKT0-F1
#
_cell.length_a   1.000
_cell.length_b   1.000
_cell.length_c   1.000
_cell.angle_alpha   90.00
_cell.angle_beta   90.00
_cell.angle_gamma   90.00
#
_symmetry.space_group_name_H-M   'P 1'
#
loop_
_entity.id
_entity.type
_entity.pdbx_description
1 polymer ?
#
loop_
_entity_poly.entity_id
_entity_poly.type
_entity_poly.pdbx_seq_one_letter_code
_entity_poly.pdbx_strand_id
1 'polypeptide(L)'
;MKRLAILALLCSTNAAAFKIDTHVWVGQQVIEDLEDGKLDFDIEGQTISIPVNNITKDIILNNQSYYRAGNIGPDMSPDVFVGQSQIHTENKLDNTMWNTNSWLNFIDRVAESNSERAFALGFKAHASADIFAHTYVNRYAGGAFDLADGEIDVEIRHILIENLISKYTPKGSYSNQISVPTTFIRDKIVYHQDTQAQWNSPSGAHLYAINNLRENVDKLANSSLWHDLKVEAVKAIARAQLKIQLNDSTAEKVVKLGEEINKAGNWSIDRAQHVKDSVSSLQKELNRGHEKLIHEQLNALENSADAIVNLHSEIISAKTKALELQNKLHSIPEKLYKQVEKKVCITIVLSKICELDWVDKLIGINPAYTLQKKLIKEQQNLIDSLGRSVSEQVDDAKKASKDLHDIISSTIELENQLSNNLIETLQQYNLTSISPVEAFLKAWVDNIDLATSRYIHNLNYAVIYSVSDKAHSQKLITQWVKCNSSALLGAPFHLTDSQCIVHNYLNEMISKLGDIAPIISPAAAIHKKMSELKDKATKEVVEVLIKKLTSDELYQLFKHLQSDMGEIALQNAFKVDNSGKGLMTTHDIVTRIKADMHVNGGSQFDVNRFAAIRNAVTLAKLSILNHSELNTLIAKFGLSTSTHYGRNFYYAGENILTSAVRSLDGNHQWQETAPQYVRRDGYQGVPANERIFGYARNDGRAGFKLWEDNNARRSIFKRLFIGPLVPGIDAPHEVGLSPLKGIQYKLDTCHFAPFPIDENDRTCTSIKLLPVLIVTSR
;
A
#
# COMPACT_ATOMS: atom_id res chain seq x y z
N MET A 1 -16.17 22.47 6.95
CA MET A 1 -15.56 21.21 7.44
C MET A 1 -16.23 19.92 6.93
N LYS A 2 -17.02 19.89 5.84
CA LYS A 2 -17.77 18.66 5.51
C LYS A 2 -18.04 18.44 4.02
N ARG A 3 -17.04 18.16 3.18
CA ARG A 3 -17.27 17.71 1.80
C ARG A 3 -16.04 16.94 1.29
N LEU A 4 -16.12 15.63 0.94
CA LEU A 4 -15.40 15.03 -0.23
C LEU A 4 -15.40 13.48 -0.41
N ALA A 5 -15.66 12.61 0.56
CA ALA A 5 -15.14 11.23 0.43
C ALA A 5 -15.93 10.15 -0.37
N ILE A 6 -17.22 10.32 -0.71
CA ILE A 6 -18.06 9.14 -1.10
C ILE A 6 -18.18 8.94 -2.62
N LEU A 7 -17.65 9.84 -3.44
CA LEU A 7 -18.15 10.01 -4.81
C LEU A 7 -17.46 9.31 -5.96
N ALA A 8 -16.15 9.51 -6.12
CA ALA A 8 -15.44 8.90 -7.26
C ALA A 8 -15.25 7.40 -7.12
N LEU A 9 -15.60 6.86 -5.95
CA LEU A 9 -15.51 5.44 -5.73
C LEU A 9 -16.45 4.67 -6.68
N LEU A 10 -17.69 5.11 -6.93
CA LEU A 10 -18.68 4.26 -7.62
C LEU A 10 -18.46 4.03 -9.12
N CYS A 11 -17.56 4.78 -9.78
CA CYS A 11 -17.18 4.62 -11.18
C CYS A 11 -15.70 5.02 -11.39
N SER A 12 -14.77 4.14 -11.02
CA SER A 12 -13.33 4.31 -11.26
C SER A 12 -13.01 4.18 -12.75
N THR A 13 -13.16 5.27 -13.47
CA THR A 13 -12.49 5.51 -14.74
C THR A 13 -11.54 6.66 -14.48
N ASN A 14 -10.32 6.29 -14.07
CA ASN A 14 -9.25 7.25 -13.85
C ASN A 14 -8.88 7.85 -15.21
N ALA A 15 -8.74 9.17 -15.27
CA ALA A 15 -8.12 9.81 -16.41
C ALA A 15 -6.62 9.63 -16.24
N ALA A 16 -6.01 8.89 -17.13
CA ALA A 16 -4.61 8.52 -17.05
C ALA A 16 -4.14 8.36 -18.47
N ALA A 17 -3.12 9.07 -18.93
CA ALA A 17 -2.84 9.11 -20.38
C ALA A 17 -2.65 7.73 -21.01
N PHE A 18 -2.25 6.74 -20.22
CA PHE A 18 -2.62 5.36 -20.48
C PHE A 18 -3.56 4.82 -19.42
N LYS A 19 -4.54 4.01 -19.86
CA LYS A 19 -5.39 3.31 -18.91
C LYS A 19 -4.57 2.26 -18.15
N ILE A 20 -5.05 1.90 -16.96
CA ILE A 20 -4.47 0.92 -16.03
C ILE A 20 -3.90 -0.33 -16.72
N ASP A 21 -4.64 -0.93 -17.66
CA ASP A 21 -4.20 -2.15 -18.33
C ASP A 21 -3.05 -1.92 -19.31
N THR A 22 -3.01 -0.76 -19.96
CA THR A 22 -1.89 -0.34 -20.80
C THR A 22 -0.63 -0.09 -19.96
N HIS A 23 -0.76 0.54 -18.79
CA HIS A 23 0.35 0.68 -17.83
C HIS A 23 0.89 -0.67 -17.35
N VAL A 24 0.00 -1.59 -16.96
CA VAL A 24 0.39 -2.93 -16.55
C VAL A 24 1.07 -3.68 -17.70
N TRP A 25 0.59 -3.50 -18.94
CA TRP A 25 1.23 -4.07 -20.12
C TRP A 25 2.63 -3.47 -20.36
N VAL A 26 2.82 -2.16 -20.24
CA VAL A 26 4.16 -1.53 -20.32
C VAL A 26 5.10 -2.13 -19.27
N GLY A 27 4.63 -2.26 -18.03
CA GLY A 27 5.39 -2.92 -16.97
C GLY A 27 5.72 -4.38 -17.30
N GLN A 28 4.80 -5.11 -17.94
CA GLN A 28 5.04 -6.47 -18.40
C GLN A 28 6.14 -6.54 -19.47
N GLN A 29 6.19 -5.58 -20.41
CA GLN A 29 7.25 -5.54 -21.41
C GLN A 29 8.64 -5.37 -20.77
N VAL A 30 8.74 -4.63 -19.65
CA VAL A 30 9.99 -4.53 -18.90
C VAL A 30 10.34 -5.85 -18.21
N ILE A 31 9.36 -6.54 -17.62
CA ILE A 31 9.57 -7.85 -16.98
C ILE A 31 10.08 -8.88 -18.00
N GLU A 32 9.41 -8.99 -19.15
CA GLU A 32 9.74 -9.95 -20.21
C GLU A 32 11.15 -9.72 -20.77
N ASP A 33 11.51 -8.45 -20.99
CA ASP A 33 12.83 -8.09 -21.49
C ASP A 33 13.95 -8.41 -20.48
N LEU A 34 13.64 -8.33 -19.18
CA LEU A 34 14.59 -8.49 -18.08
C LEU A 34 14.89 -9.96 -17.73
N GLU A 35 14.20 -10.94 -18.32
CA GLU A 35 14.31 -12.36 -17.95
C GLU A 35 15.74 -12.93 -18.06
N ASP A 36 16.52 -12.48 -19.04
CA ASP A 36 17.92 -12.89 -19.22
C ASP A 36 18.93 -12.02 -18.43
N GLY A 37 18.41 -11.06 -17.66
CA GLY A 37 19.18 -10.10 -16.86
C GLY A 37 19.70 -8.89 -17.64
N LYS A 38 19.19 -8.62 -18.84
CA LYS A 38 19.54 -7.45 -19.64
C LYS A 38 18.28 -6.68 -20.04
N LEU A 39 18.47 -5.49 -20.60
CA LEU A 39 17.42 -4.77 -21.32
C LEU A 39 17.89 -4.47 -22.74
N ASP A 40 16.99 -4.71 -23.68
CA ASP A 40 17.24 -4.55 -25.10
C ASP A 40 16.61 -3.26 -25.64
N PHE A 41 17.44 -2.49 -26.34
CA PHE A 41 17.08 -1.23 -26.99
C PHE A 41 17.29 -1.34 -28.50
N ASP A 42 16.21 -1.25 -29.27
CA ASP A 42 16.26 -1.20 -30.73
C ASP A 42 16.60 0.21 -31.22
N ILE A 43 17.73 0.32 -31.90
CA ILE A 43 18.30 1.56 -32.42
C ILE A 43 18.61 1.34 -33.89
N GLU A 44 17.79 1.92 -34.77
CA GLU A 44 17.97 1.84 -36.23
C GLU A 44 18.12 0.40 -36.77
N GLY A 45 17.40 -0.56 -36.16
CA GLY A 45 17.45 -1.98 -36.53
C GLY A 45 18.59 -2.76 -35.89
N GLN A 46 19.37 -2.13 -35.02
CA GLN A 46 20.37 -2.80 -34.19
C GLN A 46 19.90 -2.87 -32.73
N THR A 47 19.95 -4.07 -32.14
CA THR A 47 19.72 -4.25 -30.70
C THR A 47 20.97 -3.91 -29.89
N ILE A 48 20.83 -2.99 -28.94
CA ILE A 48 21.80 -2.76 -27.89
C ILE A 48 21.29 -3.34 -26.58
N SER A 49 21.98 -4.34 -26.04
CA SER A 49 21.68 -4.94 -24.74
C SER A 49 22.49 -4.31 -23.62
N ILE A 50 21.83 -3.97 -22.51
CA ILE A 50 22.44 -3.43 -21.29
C ILE A 50 22.20 -4.41 -20.14
N PRO A 51 23.25 -5.01 -19.56
CA PRO A 51 23.10 -5.81 -18.34
C PRO A 51 22.54 -4.97 -17.20
N VAL A 52 21.56 -5.51 -16.48
CA VAL A 52 20.96 -4.88 -15.31
C VAL A 52 21.58 -5.47 -14.05
N ASN A 53 21.81 -4.62 -13.05
CA ASN A 53 22.31 -5.01 -11.74
C ASN A 53 21.44 -6.14 -11.16
N ASN A 54 22.09 -7.22 -10.72
CA ASN A 54 21.41 -8.40 -10.21
C ASN A 54 20.42 -8.09 -9.08
N ILE A 55 20.69 -7.11 -8.21
CA ILE A 55 19.76 -6.73 -7.14
C ILE A 55 18.47 -6.15 -7.73
N THR A 56 18.57 -5.26 -8.73
CA THR A 56 17.39 -4.66 -9.38
C THR A 56 16.61 -5.72 -10.16
N LYS A 57 17.33 -6.57 -10.90
CA LYS A 57 16.76 -7.72 -11.62
C LYS A 57 15.99 -8.63 -10.66
N ASP A 58 16.63 -9.08 -9.58
CA ASP A 58 16.04 -10.02 -8.62
C ASP A 58 14.87 -9.39 -7.87
N ILE A 59 14.91 -8.08 -7.57
CA ILE A 59 13.77 -7.35 -6.98
C ILE A 59 12.56 -7.43 -7.91
N ILE A 60 12.73 -7.08 -9.20
CA ILE A 60 11.62 -7.05 -10.16
C ILE A 60 11.11 -8.46 -10.45
N LEU A 61 11.99 -9.40 -10.83
CA LEU A 61 11.59 -10.73 -11.28
C LEU A 61 10.99 -11.59 -10.17
N ASN A 62 11.40 -11.41 -8.91
CA ASN A 62 10.82 -12.14 -7.77
C ASN A 62 9.58 -11.45 -7.17
N ASN A 63 9.28 -10.20 -7.55
CA ASN A 63 8.15 -9.42 -7.02
C ASN A 63 7.32 -8.78 -8.13
N GLN A 64 7.13 -9.50 -9.25
CA GLN A 64 6.48 -8.99 -10.45
C GLN A 64 5.09 -8.39 -10.18
N SER A 65 4.31 -9.00 -9.29
CA SER A 65 2.96 -8.51 -8.97
C SER A 65 2.96 -7.13 -8.30
N TYR A 66 3.98 -6.83 -7.50
CA TYR A 66 4.18 -5.50 -6.90
C TYR A 66 4.74 -4.50 -7.91
N TYR A 67 5.65 -4.93 -8.80
CA TYR A 67 6.15 -4.08 -9.89
C TYR A 67 5.02 -3.66 -10.84
N ARG A 68 4.11 -4.59 -11.21
CA ARG A 68 2.91 -4.27 -11.99
C ARG A 68 1.99 -3.29 -11.26
N ALA A 69 1.76 -3.49 -9.95
CA ALA A 69 0.97 -2.56 -9.15
C ALA A 69 1.59 -1.16 -9.14
N GLY A 70 2.92 -1.09 -9.02
CA GLY A 70 3.68 0.14 -9.15
C GLY A 70 3.55 0.80 -10.52
N ASN A 71 3.47 0.02 -11.61
CA ASN A 71 3.27 0.57 -12.96
C ASN A 71 1.90 1.21 -13.15
N ILE A 72 0.89 0.85 -12.36
CA ILE A 72 -0.36 1.61 -12.30
C ILE A 72 -0.13 2.92 -11.55
N GLY A 73 0.70 2.89 -10.51
CA GLY A 73 1.27 4.10 -9.92
C GLY A 73 0.23 5.04 -9.29
N PRO A 74 0.36 6.35 -9.50
CA PRO A 74 -0.57 7.35 -8.98
C PRO A 74 -1.97 7.29 -9.60
N ASP A 75 -2.20 6.54 -10.68
CA ASP A 75 -3.57 6.26 -11.12
C ASP A 75 -4.36 5.49 -10.07
N MET A 76 -3.70 4.82 -9.14
CA MET A 76 -4.32 3.92 -8.18
C MET A 76 -3.91 4.23 -6.74
N SER A 77 -2.67 4.64 -6.50
CA SER A 77 -2.08 4.75 -5.16
C SER A 77 -1.64 6.18 -4.82
N PRO A 78 -1.81 6.66 -3.56
CA PRO A 78 -2.41 5.95 -2.42
C PRO A 78 -3.92 5.72 -2.57
N ASP A 79 -4.58 6.63 -3.29
CA ASP A 79 -5.88 6.46 -3.92
C ASP A 79 -5.93 7.31 -5.20
N VAL A 80 -6.94 7.04 -6.03
CA VAL A 80 -7.16 7.72 -7.32
C VAL A 80 -7.19 9.23 -7.18
N PHE A 81 -7.87 9.75 -6.16
CA PHE A 81 -8.09 11.19 -6.07
C PHE A 81 -6.80 11.93 -5.83
N VAL A 82 -6.04 11.47 -4.84
CA VAL A 82 -4.79 12.10 -4.44
C VAL A 82 -3.74 11.91 -5.52
N GLY A 83 -3.67 10.71 -6.10
CA GLY A 83 -2.72 10.43 -7.17
C GLY A 83 -2.93 11.33 -8.39
N GLN A 84 -4.18 11.44 -8.86
CA GLN A 84 -4.52 12.28 -10.02
C GLN A 84 -4.41 13.78 -9.75
N SER A 85 -4.74 14.24 -8.54
CA SER A 85 -4.81 15.69 -8.27
C SER A 85 -3.54 16.29 -7.64
N GLN A 86 -2.65 15.47 -7.09
CA GLN A 86 -1.44 15.95 -6.39
C GLN A 86 -0.14 15.29 -6.85
N ILE A 87 -0.17 14.05 -7.32
CA ILE A 87 1.05 13.35 -7.73
C ILE A 87 1.31 13.55 -9.22
N HIS A 88 0.25 13.56 -10.06
CA HIS A 88 0.33 13.83 -11.49
C HIS A 88 0.56 15.31 -11.82
N THR A 89 -0.05 16.21 -11.06
CA THR A 89 -0.06 17.63 -11.37
C THR A 89 1.22 18.34 -10.88
N GLU A 90 1.58 19.45 -11.53
CA GLU A 90 2.41 20.48 -10.88
C GLU A 90 1.44 21.42 -10.16
N ASN A 91 1.18 21.15 -8.87
CA ASN A 91 0.29 22.01 -8.12
C ASN A 91 0.96 23.37 -7.86
N LYS A 92 0.58 24.38 -8.63
CA LYS A 92 1.09 25.77 -8.52
C LYS A 92 0.48 26.55 -7.35
N LEU A 93 -0.44 25.93 -6.60
CA LEU A 93 -1.22 26.62 -5.57
C LEU A 93 -0.39 26.98 -4.33
N ASP A 94 0.74 26.32 -4.08
CA ASP A 94 1.69 26.70 -3.04
C ASP A 94 3.09 26.15 -3.35
N ASN A 95 4.14 26.97 -3.20
CA ASN A 95 5.55 26.55 -3.36
C ASN A 95 5.98 25.49 -2.34
N THR A 96 5.12 25.12 -1.39
CA THR A 96 5.35 24.05 -0.41
C THR A 96 4.86 22.68 -0.88
N MET A 97 4.11 22.59 -1.97
CA MET A 97 3.62 21.31 -2.49
C MET A 97 4.68 20.56 -3.28
N TRP A 98 4.69 19.25 -3.10
CA TRP A 98 5.55 18.35 -3.86
C TRP A 98 5.02 18.21 -5.28
N ASN A 99 5.96 18.31 -6.22
CA ASN A 99 5.71 17.96 -7.61
C ASN A 99 6.02 16.47 -7.86
N THR A 100 5.80 15.99 -9.07
CA THR A 100 6.01 14.57 -9.42
C THR A 100 7.41 14.08 -9.08
N ASN A 101 8.48 14.81 -9.41
CA ASN A 101 9.85 14.41 -9.10
C ASN A 101 10.07 14.26 -7.58
N SER A 102 9.47 15.14 -6.77
CA SER A 102 9.53 15.04 -5.31
C SER A 102 8.86 13.76 -4.80
N TRP A 103 7.70 13.38 -5.37
CA TRP A 103 7.01 12.13 -5.06
C TRP A 103 7.81 10.89 -5.46
N LEU A 104 8.40 10.86 -6.67
CA LEU A 104 9.21 9.74 -7.13
C LEU A 104 10.43 9.51 -6.21
N ASN A 105 11.09 10.59 -5.80
CA ASN A 105 12.22 10.52 -4.87
C ASN A 105 11.79 10.09 -3.46
N PHE A 106 10.62 10.56 -3.01
CA PHE A 106 10.06 10.17 -1.72
C PHE A 106 9.76 8.67 -1.67
N ILE A 107 9.00 8.14 -2.63
CA ILE A 107 8.59 6.73 -2.68
C ILE A 107 9.81 5.80 -2.75
N ASP A 108 10.80 6.15 -3.56
CA ASP A 108 12.05 5.40 -3.67
C ASP A 108 12.85 5.39 -2.36
N ARG A 109 12.85 6.50 -1.62
CA ARG A 109 13.57 6.64 -0.35
C ARG A 109 12.94 5.80 0.76
N VAL A 110 11.61 5.76 0.85
CA VAL A 110 10.89 5.12 1.95
C VAL A 110 10.64 3.62 1.73
N ALA A 111 10.92 3.10 0.53
CA ALA A 111 10.83 1.67 0.22
C ALA A 111 12.01 0.88 0.80
N GLU A 112 11.72 -0.05 1.71
CA GLU A 112 12.73 -0.80 2.46
C GLU A 112 12.79 -2.25 1.97
N SER A 113 11.65 -2.94 1.92
CA SER A 113 11.57 -4.36 1.53
C SER A 113 11.60 -4.57 0.01
N ASN A 114 11.88 -5.80 -0.45
CA ASN A 114 11.96 -6.08 -1.89
C ASN A 114 10.62 -5.86 -2.62
N SER A 115 9.47 -6.15 -1.99
CA SER A 115 8.16 -5.89 -2.58
C SER A 115 7.87 -4.39 -2.69
N GLU A 116 8.27 -3.61 -1.70
CA GLU A 116 8.15 -2.14 -1.71
C GLU A 116 9.05 -1.50 -2.77
N ARG A 117 10.30 -1.99 -2.88
CA ARG A 117 11.24 -1.53 -3.91
C ARG A 117 10.76 -1.89 -5.31
N ALA A 118 10.16 -3.07 -5.50
CA ALA A 118 9.55 -3.45 -6.77
C ALA A 118 8.38 -2.51 -7.11
N PHE A 119 7.52 -2.20 -6.13
CA PHE A 119 6.45 -1.20 -6.31
C PHE A 119 7.01 0.18 -6.66
N ALA A 120 8.03 0.68 -5.96
CA ALA A 120 8.66 1.97 -6.23
C ALA A 120 9.30 2.04 -7.64
N LEU A 121 9.97 0.98 -8.08
CA LEU A 121 10.51 0.86 -9.44
C LEU A 121 9.38 0.86 -10.48
N GLY A 122 8.27 0.17 -10.20
CA GLY A 122 7.08 0.24 -11.04
C GLY A 122 6.50 1.65 -11.11
N PHE A 123 6.48 2.39 -9.99
CA PHE A 123 5.98 3.77 -9.92
C PHE A 123 6.82 4.72 -10.79
N LYS A 124 8.14 4.50 -10.87
CA LYS A 124 9.03 5.21 -11.80
C LYS A 124 8.76 4.82 -13.26
N ALA A 125 8.46 3.56 -13.54
CA ALA A 125 8.09 3.08 -14.87
C ALA A 125 6.73 3.65 -15.34
N HIS A 126 5.76 3.81 -14.42
CA HIS A 126 4.52 4.56 -14.66
C HIS A 126 4.83 5.98 -15.13
N ALA A 127 5.56 6.75 -14.32
CA ALA A 127 5.91 8.13 -14.64
C ALA A 127 6.67 8.26 -15.97
N SER A 128 7.49 7.27 -16.29
CA SER A 128 8.20 7.17 -17.56
C SER A 128 7.28 6.98 -18.76
N ALA A 129 6.24 6.15 -18.62
CA ALA A 129 5.26 5.93 -19.68
C ALA A 129 4.45 7.21 -19.96
N ASP A 130 4.07 7.91 -18.89
CA ASP A 130 3.21 9.08 -18.97
C ASP A 130 3.83 10.30 -19.63
N ILE A 131 5.16 10.40 -19.64
CA ILE A 131 5.87 11.45 -20.40
C ILE A 131 5.49 11.41 -21.89
N PHE A 132 5.43 10.23 -22.50
CA PHE A 132 5.04 10.09 -23.91
C PHE A 132 3.53 9.94 -24.08
N ALA A 133 2.85 9.30 -23.13
CA ALA A 133 1.41 9.12 -23.19
C ALA A 133 0.68 10.48 -23.11
N HIS A 134 0.94 11.32 -22.10
CA HIS A 134 0.29 12.63 -22.00
C HIS A 134 0.70 13.55 -23.13
N THR A 135 1.93 13.44 -23.64
CA THR A 135 2.30 14.16 -24.88
C THR A 135 1.36 13.83 -26.04
N TYR A 136 1.03 12.55 -26.23
CA TYR A 136 0.13 12.08 -27.27
C TYR A 136 -1.34 12.46 -26.99
N VAL A 137 -1.83 12.18 -25.79
CA VAL A 137 -3.22 12.42 -25.41
C VAL A 137 -3.53 13.92 -25.41
N ASN A 138 -2.69 14.75 -24.78
CA ASN A 138 -2.88 16.19 -24.71
C ASN A 138 -2.88 16.83 -26.11
N ARG A 139 -2.15 16.24 -27.07
CA ARG A 139 -2.13 16.74 -28.45
C ARG A 139 -3.51 16.61 -29.11
N TYR A 140 -4.21 15.51 -28.88
CA TYR A 140 -5.56 15.29 -29.39
C TYR A 140 -6.62 16.01 -28.53
N ALA A 141 -6.54 15.89 -27.21
CA ALA A 141 -7.52 16.47 -26.31
C ALA A 141 -7.49 18.01 -26.31
N GLY A 142 -6.30 18.58 -26.48
CA GLY A 142 -6.09 20.03 -26.55
C GLY A 142 -5.73 20.67 -25.20
N GLY A 143 -5.33 19.90 -24.21
CA GLY A 143 -4.90 20.41 -22.90
C GLY A 143 -4.29 19.30 -22.05
N ALA A 144 -3.76 19.68 -20.89
CA ALA A 144 -3.54 18.75 -19.79
C ALA A 144 -4.86 18.49 -19.07
N PHE A 145 -4.95 17.41 -18.30
CA PHE A 145 -6.11 17.09 -17.49
C PHE A 145 -6.18 18.04 -16.28
N ASP A 146 -7.24 18.86 -16.17
CA ASP A 146 -7.42 19.80 -15.06
C ASP A 146 -8.91 19.96 -14.71
N LEU A 147 -9.32 19.43 -13.55
CA LEU A 147 -10.70 19.52 -13.07
C LEU A 147 -11.03 20.85 -12.38
N ALA A 148 -10.05 21.75 -12.23
CA ALA A 148 -10.20 23.00 -11.49
C ALA A 148 -10.45 24.22 -12.39
N ASP A 149 -10.36 24.09 -13.71
CA ASP A 149 -10.42 25.23 -14.63
C ASP A 149 -11.82 25.58 -15.15
N GLY A 150 -12.85 24.89 -14.66
CA GLY A 150 -14.26 25.22 -14.87
C GLY A 150 -14.89 24.62 -16.13
N GLU A 151 -14.22 23.67 -16.78
CA GLU A 151 -14.75 22.90 -17.91
C GLU A 151 -14.35 21.40 -17.80
N ILE A 152 -14.87 20.54 -18.68
CA ILE A 152 -14.57 19.10 -18.66
C ILE A 152 -14.41 18.46 -20.06
N ASP A 153 -14.47 19.25 -21.15
CA ASP A 153 -14.38 18.73 -22.52
C ASP A 153 -12.99 18.12 -22.78
N VAL A 154 -11.92 18.71 -22.25
CA VAL A 154 -10.56 18.16 -22.34
C VAL A 154 -10.48 16.81 -21.62
N GLU A 155 -11.03 16.75 -20.41
CA GLU A 155 -11.04 15.60 -19.50
C GLU A 155 -11.83 14.45 -20.14
N ILE A 156 -12.99 14.73 -20.72
CA ILE A 156 -13.80 13.76 -21.48
C ILE A 156 -13.00 13.23 -22.67
N ARG A 157 -12.28 14.09 -23.41
CA ARG A 157 -11.46 13.67 -24.55
C ARG A 157 -10.32 12.78 -24.10
N HIS A 158 -9.62 13.10 -23.01
CA HIS A 158 -8.59 12.25 -22.39
C HIS A 158 -9.10 10.83 -22.20
N ILE A 159 -10.15 10.69 -21.38
CA ILE A 159 -10.72 9.39 -21.01
C ILE A 159 -11.14 8.60 -22.26
N LEU A 160 -11.74 9.25 -23.26
CA LEU A 160 -12.18 8.58 -24.48
C LEU A 160 -11.02 8.14 -25.39
N ILE A 161 -9.94 8.92 -25.48
CA ILE A 161 -8.72 8.55 -26.23
C ILE A 161 -8.04 7.36 -25.54
N GLU A 162 -7.85 7.46 -24.22
CA GLU A 162 -7.22 6.43 -23.39
C GLU A 162 -7.99 5.11 -23.45
N ASN A 163 -9.33 5.18 -23.40
CA ASN A 163 -10.20 4.02 -23.60
C ASN A 163 -10.02 3.38 -24.99
N LEU A 164 -9.83 4.18 -26.04
CA LEU A 164 -9.58 3.66 -27.37
C LEU A 164 -8.22 2.94 -27.45
N ILE A 165 -7.17 3.50 -26.86
CA ILE A 165 -5.84 2.86 -26.79
C ILE A 165 -5.92 1.55 -25.99
N SER A 166 -6.56 1.58 -24.81
CA SER A 166 -6.79 0.42 -23.95
C SER A 166 -7.53 -0.71 -24.67
N LYS A 167 -8.55 -0.38 -25.48
CA LYS A 167 -9.28 -1.37 -26.29
C LYS A 167 -8.36 -2.18 -27.22
N TYR A 168 -7.31 -1.55 -27.74
CA TYR A 168 -6.35 -2.16 -28.67
C TYR A 168 -5.02 -2.58 -28.02
N THR A 169 -4.90 -2.43 -26.69
CA THR A 169 -3.73 -2.90 -25.94
C THR A 169 -3.65 -4.43 -26.00
N PRO A 170 -2.48 -5.01 -26.30
CA PRO A 170 -2.28 -6.45 -26.21
C PRO A 170 -2.66 -6.99 -24.84
N LYS A 171 -3.65 -7.89 -24.79
CA LYS A 171 -4.15 -8.45 -23.53
C LYS A 171 -3.36 -9.70 -23.16
N GLY A 172 -2.98 -9.83 -21.88
CA GLY A 172 -2.41 -11.06 -21.33
C GLY A 172 -2.99 -11.43 -19.96
N SER A 173 -2.58 -12.59 -19.43
CA SER A 173 -3.07 -13.15 -18.16
C SER A 173 -2.60 -12.41 -16.91
N TYR A 174 -1.76 -11.39 -17.07
CA TYR A 174 -1.12 -10.64 -16.00
C TYR A 174 -2.04 -9.62 -15.31
N SER A 175 -3.20 -9.30 -15.88
CA SER A 175 -4.20 -8.40 -15.27
C SER A 175 -4.72 -8.92 -13.91
N ASN A 176 -4.66 -10.24 -13.70
CA ASN A 176 -5.03 -10.88 -12.43
C ASN A 176 -3.82 -11.12 -11.50
N GLN A 177 -2.61 -10.68 -11.87
CA GLN A 177 -1.36 -10.94 -11.14
C GLN A 177 -0.82 -9.66 -10.49
N ILE A 178 -1.69 -8.92 -9.79
CA ILE A 178 -1.35 -7.61 -9.20
C ILE A 178 -1.49 -7.69 -7.68
N SER A 179 -0.45 -7.25 -6.98
CA SER A 179 -0.39 -7.22 -5.51
C SER A 179 -0.09 -5.80 -5.04
N VAL A 180 -0.98 -5.24 -4.23
CA VAL A 180 -0.83 -3.88 -3.72
C VAL A 180 -0.20 -3.94 -2.33
N PRO A 181 0.94 -3.26 -2.07
CA PRO A 181 1.62 -3.29 -0.78
C PRO A 181 0.89 -2.35 0.21
N THR A 182 -0.28 -2.79 0.66
CA THR A 182 -1.25 -1.97 1.42
C THR A 182 -0.64 -1.37 2.69
N THR A 183 0.15 -2.14 3.44
CA THR A 183 0.81 -1.68 4.66
C THR A 183 1.86 -0.60 4.36
N PHE A 184 2.65 -0.78 3.30
CA PHE A 184 3.62 0.23 2.86
C PHE A 184 2.93 1.54 2.49
N ILE A 185 1.86 1.49 1.68
CA ILE A 185 1.10 2.69 1.31
C ILE A 185 0.52 3.36 2.56
N ARG A 186 -0.06 2.59 3.49
CA ARG A 186 -0.62 3.13 4.73
C ARG A 186 0.45 3.81 5.59
N ASP A 187 1.52 3.09 5.91
CA ASP A 187 2.46 3.50 6.95
C ASP A 187 3.52 4.47 6.43
N LYS A 188 3.98 4.28 5.18
CA LYS A 188 5.09 5.03 4.58
C LYS A 188 4.64 6.09 3.59
N ILE A 189 3.36 6.12 3.19
CA ILE A 189 2.82 7.17 2.31
C ILE A 189 1.70 7.95 3.00
N VAL A 190 0.66 7.29 3.52
CA VAL A 190 -0.51 7.98 4.12
C VAL A 190 -0.18 8.57 5.49
N TYR A 191 0.46 7.82 6.38
CA TYR A 191 0.80 8.25 7.74
C TYR A 191 2.18 8.89 7.89
N HIS A 192 2.96 8.94 6.82
CA HIS A 192 4.31 9.47 6.91
C HIS A 192 4.29 10.97 7.23
N GLN A 193 5.17 11.42 8.12
CA GLN A 193 5.20 12.83 8.55
C GLN A 193 5.43 13.80 7.38
N ASP A 194 6.36 13.47 6.47
CA ASP A 194 6.71 14.30 5.31
C ASP A 194 5.54 14.50 4.34
N THR A 195 4.58 13.57 4.29
CA THR A 195 3.42 13.66 3.39
C THR A 195 2.24 14.39 4.01
N GLN A 196 2.20 14.60 5.33
CA GLN A 196 1.06 15.27 5.98
C GLN A 196 0.86 16.71 5.48
N ALA A 197 1.94 17.42 5.19
CA ALA A 197 1.87 18.75 4.59
C ALA A 197 1.23 18.72 3.19
N GLN A 198 1.45 17.64 2.44
CA GLN A 198 0.87 17.44 1.10
C GLN A 198 -0.62 17.10 1.17
N TRP A 199 -1.01 16.32 2.19
CA TRP A 199 -2.41 15.97 2.43
C TRP A 199 -3.25 17.13 2.97
N ASN A 200 -2.63 18.17 3.52
CA ASN A 200 -3.31 19.38 3.97
C ASN A 200 -3.72 20.30 2.79
N SER A 201 -4.41 19.73 1.81
CA SER A 201 -4.98 20.43 0.66
C SER A 201 -6.40 19.88 0.40
N PRO A 202 -7.23 20.58 -0.41
CA PRO A 202 -8.60 20.15 -0.66
C PRO A 202 -8.72 18.69 -1.13
N SER A 203 -7.80 18.23 -1.98
CA SER A 203 -7.88 16.87 -2.56
C SER A 203 -7.27 15.77 -1.68
N GLY A 204 -6.43 16.11 -0.70
CA GLY A 204 -5.80 15.15 0.23
C GLY A 204 -6.38 15.17 1.64
N ALA A 205 -7.34 16.07 1.90
CA ALA A 205 -7.84 16.35 3.25
C ALA A 205 -8.39 15.12 3.98
N HIS A 206 -8.92 14.13 3.26
CA HIS A 206 -9.38 12.88 3.88
C HIS A 206 -8.23 12.05 4.44
N LEU A 207 -7.10 11.95 3.73
CA LEU A 207 -5.90 11.24 4.22
C LEU A 207 -5.31 11.97 5.44
N TYR A 208 -5.23 13.31 5.38
CA TYR A 208 -4.81 14.13 6.51
C TYR A 208 -5.71 13.92 7.73
N ALA A 209 -7.03 13.91 7.54
CA ALA A 209 -8.00 13.73 8.61
C ALA A 209 -7.89 12.34 9.27
N ILE A 210 -7.67 11.28 8.48
CA ILE A 210 -7.46 9.93 9.00
C ILE A 210 -6.20 9.88 9.86
N ASN A 211 -5.07 10.42 9.38
CA ASN A 211 -3.83 10.44 10.16
C ASN A 211 -3.96 11.29 11.43
N ASN A 212 -4.54 12.49 11.33
CA ASN A 212 -4.75 13.36 12.49
C ASN A 212 -5.67 12.71 13.54
N LEU A 213 -6.74 12.02 13.11
CA LEU A 213 -7.57 11.23 14.00
C LEU A 213 -6.73 10.15 14.71
N ARG A 214 -5.99 9.34 13.94
CA ARG A 214 -5.12 8.29 14.46
C ARG A 214 -4.14 8.84 15.50
N GLU A 215 -3.40 9.90 15.17
CA GLU A 215 -2.43 10.52 16.07
C GLU A 215 -3.07 11.06 17.35
N ASN A 216 -4.25 11.69 17.26
CA ASN A 216 -4.92 12.22 18.44
C ASN A 216 -5.44 11.10 19.34
N VAL A 217 -5.98 10.02 18.76
CA VAL A 217 -6.42 8.84 19.51
C VAL A 217 -5.20 8.15 20.14
N ASP A 218 -4.08 8.02 19.43
CA ASP A 218 -2.85 7.42 19.93
C ASP A 218 -2.17 8.26 21.04
N LYS A 219 -2.07 9.59 20.85
CA LYS A 219 -1.59 10.52 21.89
C LYS A 219 -2.46 10.45 23.13
N LEU A 220 -3.79 10.39 22.95
CA LEU A 220 -4.70 10.23 24.07
C LEU A 220 -4.52 8.85 24.72
N ALA A 221 -4.44 7.77 23.95
CA ALA A 221 -4.25 6.40 24.43
C ALA A 221 -2.97 6.21 25.25
N ASN A 222 -1.92 6.96 24.92
CA ASN A 222 -0.62 6.89 25.59
C ASN A 222 -0.36 8.07 26.55
N SER A 223 -1.40 8.84 26.89
CA SER A 223 -1.28 9.99 27.79
C SER A 223 -0.99 9.58 29.24
N SER A 224 -0.15 10.35 29.93
CA SER A 224 0.08 10.20 31.39
C SER A 224 -1.18 10.45 32.21
N LEU A 225 -2.19 11.12 31.64
CA LEU A 225 -3.51 11.31 32.26
C LEU A 225 -4.11 10.00 32.78
N TRP A 226 -3.93 8.89 32.05
CA TRP A 226 -4.47 7.59 32.49
C TRP A 226 -3.72 7.03 33.69
N HIS A 227 -2.42 7.29 33.79
CA HIS A 227 -1.64 6.93 34.95
C HIS A 227 -2.08 7.75 36.17
N ASP A 228 -2.18 9.06 36.02
CA ASP A 228 -2.59 9.98 37.10
C ASP A 228 -4.02 9.66 37.59
N LEU A 229 -4.94 9.37 36.67
CA LEU A 229 -6.30 8.97 36.98
C LEU A 229 -6.35 7.63 37.73
N LYS A 230 -5.52 6.64 37.35
CA LYS A 230 -5.39 5.37 38.07
C LYS A 230 -4.88 5.60 39.50
N VAL A 231 -3.88 6.46 39.68
CA VAL A 231 -3.32 6.80 41.00
C VAL A 231 -4.37 7.47 41.88
N GLU A 232 -5.08 8.47 41.37
CA GLU A 232 -6.16 9.15 42.12
C GLU A 232 -7.35 8.24 42.39
N ALA A 233 -7.73 7.36 41.45
CA ALA A 233 -8.77 6.36 41.66
C ALA A 233 -8.39 5.41 42.80
N VAL A 234 -7.15 4.89 42.80
CA VAL A 234 -6.63 4.04 43.88
C VAL A 234 -6.65 4.77 45.23
N LYS A 235 -6.23 6.04 45.27
CA LYS A 235 -6.28 6.86 46.50
C LYS A 235 -7.71 7.10 46.99
N ALA A 236 -8.62 7.45 46.09
CA ALA A 236 -10.02 7.70 46.40
C ALA A 236 -10.71 6.43 46.92
N ILE A 237 -10.44 5.28 46.30
CA ILE A 237 -10.95 3.97 46.70
C ILE A 237 -10.43 3.56 48.09
N ALA A 238 -9.11 3.66 48.31
CA ALA A 238 -8.51 3.35 49.60
C ALA A 238 -9.10 4.23 50.71
N ARG A 239 -9.32 5.51 50.43
CA ARG A 239 -9.93 6.45 51.38
C ARG A 239 -11.41 6.16 51.64
N ALA A 240 -12.18 5.87 50.59
CA ALA A 240 -13.62 5.72 50.68
C ALA A 240 -14.04 4.41 51.37
N GLN A 241 -13.32 3.32 51.10
CA GLN A 241 -13.75 2.00 51.53
C GLN A 241 -12.91 1.40 52.64
N LEU A 242 -11.60 1.48 52.48
CA LEU A 242 -10.67 0.91 53.44
C LEU A 242 -10.39 1.91 54.58
N LYS A 243 -10.85 3.16 54.42
CA LYS A 243 -10.53 4.30 55.30
C LYS A 243 -9.02 4.54 55.43
N ILE A 244 -8.26 4.10 54.42
CA ILE A 244 -6.81 4.23 54.33
C ILE A 244 -6.50 5.44 53.46
N GLN A 245 -5.68 6.37 53.96
CA GLN A 245 -5.15 7.44 53.11
C GLN A 245 -3.83 6.99 52.52
N LEU A 246 -3.85 6.65 51.23
CA LEU A 246 -2.63 6.39 50.48
C LEU A 246 -2.00 7.71 50.04
N ASN A 247 -0.68 7.83 50.20
CA ASN A 247 0.09 8.87 49.54
C ASN A 247 0.34 8.48 48.07
N ASP A 248 0.76 9.44 47.25
CA ASP A 248 0.95 9.27 45.80
C ASP A 248 1.92 8.14 45.49
N SER A 249 3.06 8.07 46.19
CA SER A 249 4.06 7.01 46.02
C SER A 249 3.51 5.62 46.32
N THR A 250 2.70 5.46 47.36
CA THR A 250 2.12 4.14 47.70
C THR A 250 1.02 3.77 46.70
N ALA A 251 0.19 4.73 46.26
CA ALA A 251 -0.82 4.50 45.25
C ALA A 251 -0.22 4.17 43.87
N GLU A 252 0.85 4.84 43.47
CA GLU A 252 1.63 4.52 42.25
C GLU A 252 2.18 3.09 42.29
N LYS A 253 2.72 2.65 43.43
CA LYS A 253 3.20 1.27 43.59
C LYS A 253 2.06 0.24 43.49
N VAL A 254 0.87 0.55 44.02
CA VAL A 254 -0.31 -0.30 43.88
C VAL A 254 -0.77 -0.38 42.42
N VAL A 255 -0.81 0.75 41.71
CA VAL A 255 -1.11 0.80 40.27
C VAL A 255 -0.07 -0.04 39.49
N LYS A 256 1.22 0.17 39.75
CA LYS A 256 2.32 -0.54 39.11
C LYS A 256 2.27 -2.06 39.37
N LEU A 257 2.01 -2.46 40.61
CA LEU A 257 1.83 -3.88 40.96
C LEU A 257 0.66 -4.49 40.17
N GLY A 258 -0.49 -3.79 40.10
CA GLY A 258 -1.62 -4.24 39.30
C GLY A 258 -1.25 -4.41 37.81
N GLU A 259 -0.49 -3.47 37.24
CA GLU A 259 -0.04 -3.54 35.85
C GLU A 259 0.97 -4.67 35.60
N GLU A 260 1.86 -4.94 36.56
CA GLU A 260 2.80 -6.06 36.50
C GLU A 260 2.08 -7.41 36.54
N ILE A 261 1.05 -7.53 37.38
CA ILE A 261 0.21 -8.73 37.49
C ILE A 261 -0.61 -8.94 36.20
N ASN A 262 -1.19 -7.89 35.62
CA ASN A 262 -2.03 -8.02 34.41
C ASN A 262 -1.25 -8.34 33.13
N LYS A 263 0.05 -8.07 33.07
CA LYS A 263 0.91 -8.49 31.95
C LYS A 263 1.25 -10.00 31.96
N ALA A 264 0.75 -10.76 32.95
CA ALA A 264 1.15 -12.13 33.23
C ALA A 264 0.32 -13.23 32.53
N GLY A 265 0.09 -13.10 31.21
CA GLY A 265 -0.42 -14.21 30.40
C GLY A 265 0.51 -15.43 30.32
N ASN A 266 1.80 -15.26 30.65
CA ASN A 266 2.82 -16.32 30.81
C ASN A 266 3.76 -15.95 31.98
N TRP A 267 3.66 -16.67 33.10
CA TRP A 267 4.49 -16.47 34.29
C TRP A 267 5.90 -17.05 34.11
N SER A 268 6.95 -16.24 34.37
CA SER A 268 8.36 -16.68 34.46
C SER A 268 8.92 -16.46 35.88
N ILE A 269 10.01 -17.15 36.24
CA ILE A 269 10.63 -17.06 37.58
C ILE A 269 11.00 -15.62 37.94
N ASP A 270 11.68 -14.91 37.02
CA ASP A 270 12.12 -13.54 37.26
C ASP A 270 10.93 -12.61 37.54
N ARG A 271 9.78 -12.87 36.92
CA ARG A 271 8.55 -12.11 37.14
C ARG A 271 7.86 -12.49 38.45
N ALA A 272 7.83 -13.77 38.81
CA ALA A 272 7.31 -14.21 40.11
C ALA A 272 8.12 -13.61 41.27
N GLN A 273 9.44 -13.54 41.12
CA GLN A 273 10.33 -12.88 42.07
C GLN A 273 10.08 -11.36 42.13
N HIS A 274 9.88 -10.71 40.99
CA HIS A 274 9.60 -9.27 40.94
C HIS A 274 8.23 -8.90 41.56
N VAL A 275 7.21 -9.73 41.34
CA VAL A 275 5.89 -9.60 41.97
C VAL A 275 6.02 -9.80 43.49
N LYS A 276 6.75 -10.82 43.93
CA LYS A 276 7.06 -11.06 45.34
C LYS A 276 7.74 -9.83 45.97
N ASP A 277 8.83 -9.35 45.38
CA ASP A 277 9.59 -8.21 45.92
C ASP A 277 8.72 -6.93 46.00
N SER A 278 7.84 -6.73 45.02
CA SER A 278 6.89 -5.61 44.99
C SER A 278 5.80 -5.73 46.07
N VAL A 279 5.27 -6.94 46.30
CA VAL A 279 4.32 -7.24 47.38
C VAL A 279 4.96 -7.05 48.75
N SER A 280 6.15 -7.58 49.00
CA SER A 280 6.85 -7.43 50.27
C SER A 280 7.22 -5.97 50.55
N SER A 281 7.50 -5.17 49.51
CA SER A 281 7.73 -3.72 49.61
C SER A 281 6.45 -2.99 50.02
N LEU A 282 5.31 -3.31 49.40
CA LEU A 282 4.00 -2.73 49.71
C LEU A 282 3.54 -3.08 51.13
N GLN A 283 3.69 -4.33 51.57
CA GLN A 283 3.36 -4.76 52.94
C GLN A 283 4.13 -3.97 54.01
N LYS A 284 5.42 -3.64 53.75
CA LYS A 284 6.23 -2.86 54.70
C LYS A 284 5.72 -1.45 54.91
N GLU A 285 5.14 -0.83 53.88
CA GLU A 285 4.59 0.53 53.94
C GLU A 285 3.18 0.58 54.54
N LEU A 286 2.40 -0.47 54.32
CA LEU A 286 1.01 -0.64 54.73
C LEU A 286 0.85 -0.94 56.26
N ASN A 287 1.92 -1.38 56.94
CA ASN A 287 1.98 -1.75 58.37
C ASN A 287 1.58 -0.68 59.44
N ARG A 288 0.90 0.41 59.08
CA ARG A 288 0.32 1.39 60.02
C ARG A 288 -1.19 1.54 59.87
N GLY A 289 -1.93 0.45 60.15
CA GLY A 289 -3.28 0.52 60.73
C GLY A 289 -4.43 -0.06 59.90
N HIS A 290 -5.08 -1.09 60.47
CA HIS A 290 -6.36 -1.72 60.09
C HIS A 290 -6.42 -2.46 58.74
N GLU A 291 -5.55 -3.46 58.57
CA GLU A 291 -5.36 -4.12 57.27
C GLU A 291 -5.58 -5.62 57.26
N LYS A 292 -6.32 -6.20 58.19
CA LYS A 292 -6.37 -7.67 58.30
C LYS A 292 -6.76 -8.38 56.99
N LEU A 293 -7.70 -7.79 56.22
CA LEU A 293 -8.18 -8.35 54.95
C LEU A 293 -7.17 -8.15 53.78
N ILE A 294 -6.54 -6.97 53.69
CA ILE A 294 -5.52 -6.69 52.65
C ILE A 294 -4.26 -7.51 52.91
N HIS A 295 -3.88 -7.64 54.19
CA HIS A 295 -2.75 -8.45 54.62
C HIS A 295 -3.01 -9.94 54.34
N GLU A 296 -4.22 -10.44 54.58
CA GLU A 296 -4.60 -11.83 54.26
C GLU A 296 -4.48 -12.14 52.76
N GLN A 297 -4.90 -11.22 51.88
CA GLN A 297 -4.82 -11.41 50.43
C GLN A 297 -3.41 -11.16 49.86
N LEU A 298 -2.67 -10.16 50.35
CA LEU A 298 -1.26 -9.97 50.00
C LEU A 298 -0.41 -11.15 50.46
N ASN A 299 -0.68 -11.72 51.64
CA ASN A 299 -0.04 -12.94 52.12
C ASN A 299 -0.41 -14.15 51.25
N ALA A 300 -1.67 -14.28 50.81
CA ALA A 300 -2.05 -15.34 49.88
C ALA A 300 -1.29 -15.21 48.54
N LEU A 301 -1.16 -13.99 48.01
CA LEU A 301 -0.44 -13.73 46.77
C LEU A 301 1.08 -13.99 46.90
N GLU A 302 1.69 -13.56 48.02
CA GLU A 302 3.10 -13.82 48.34
C GLU A 302 3.36 -15.32 48.54
N ASN A 303 2.49 -16.02 49.27
CA ASN A 303 2.58 -17.47 49.48
C ASN A 303 2.45 -18.25 48.17
N SER A 304 1.55 -17.84 47.27
CA SER A 304 1.41 -18.47 45.95
C SER A 304 2.62 -18.17 45.04
N ALA A 305 3.16 -16.95 45.08
CA ALA A 305 4.40 -16.61 44.37
C ALA A 305 5.59 -17.43 44.91
N ASP A 306 5.69 -17.60 46.23
CA ASP A 306 6.68 -18.45 46.90
C ASP A 306 6.53 -19.92 46.55
N ALA A 307 5.30 -20.44 46.50
CA ALA A 307 5.02 -21.80 46.08
C ALA A 307 5.47 -22.04 44.64
N ILE A 308 5.24 -21.08 43.72
CA ILE A 308 5.68 -21.17 42.33
C ILE A 308 7.22 -21.16 42.23
N VAL A 309 7.91 -20.28 42.98
CA VAL A 309 9.38 -20.23 43.04
C VAL A 309 9.95 -21.55 43.60
N ASN A 310 9.36 -22.08 44.66
CA ASN A 310 9.79 -23.34 45.29
C ASN A 310 9.54 -24.56 44.38
N LEU A 311 8.38 -24.66 43.74
CA LEU A 311 8.09 -25.71 42.76
C LEU A 311 9.04 -25.66 41.57
N HIS A 312 9.48 -24.47 41.14
CA HIS A 312 10.46 -24.34 40.08
C HIS A 312 11.85 -24.85 40.51
N SER A 313 12.25 -24.62 41.77
CA SER A 313 13.46 -25.20 42.35
C SER A 313 13.40 -26.74 42.39
N GLU A 314 12.25 -27.32 42.73
CA GLU A 314 12.03 -28.77 42.69
C GLU A 314 12.07 -29.33 41.27
N ILE A 315 11.52 -28.63 40.28
CA ILE A 315 11.59 -28.98 38.85
C ILE A 315 13.04 -28.96 38.35
N ILE A 316 13.83 -27.96 38.75
CA ILE A 316 15.26 -27.89 38.41
C ILE A 316 16.01 -29.07 39.06
N SER A 317 15.74 -29.37 40.33
CA SER A 317 16.33 -30.53 41.02
C SER A 317 15.97 -31.86 40.36
N ALA A 318 14.71 -32.03 39.94
CA ALA A 318 14.23 -33.21 39.22
C ALA A 318 14.84 -33.32 37.81
N LYS A 319 14.97 -32.22 37.07
CA LYS A 319 15.67 -32.17 35.77
C LYS A 319 17.13 -32.56 35.91
N THR A 320 17.81 -32.07 36.94
CA THR A 320 19.22 -32.43 37.21
C THR A 320 19.37 -33.92 37.52
N LYS A 321 18.49 -34.51 38.34
CA LYS A 321 18.46 -35.96 38.59
C LYS A 321 18.13 -36.77 37.33
N ALA A 322 17.24 -36.28 36.47
CA ALA A 322 16.93 -36.92 35.19
C ALA A 322 18.13 -36.89 34.23
N LEU A 323 18.87 -35.78 34.19
CA LEU A 323 20.13 -35.64 33.44
C LEU A 323 21.21 -36.59 33.96
N GLU A 324 21.36 -36.75 35.28
CA GLU A 324 22.28 -37.73 35.87
C GLU A 324 21.93 -39.18 35.49
N LEU A 325 20.64 -39.53 35.51
CA LEU A 325 20.15 -40.85 35.09
C LEU A 325 20.33 -41.06 33.58
N GLN A 326 20.12 -40.02 32.77
CA GLN A 326 20.34 -40.05 31.32
C GLN A 326 21.82 -40.21 30.95
N ASN A 327 22.72 -39.60 31.73
CA ASN A 327 24.18 -39.78 31.60
C ASN A 327 24.60 -41.20 32.00
N LYS A 328 24.00 -41.78 33.05
CA LYS A 328 24.19 -43.21 33.39
C LYS A 328 23.68 -44.13 32.26
N LEU A 329 22.56 -43.81 31.62
CA LEU A 329 22.03 -44.55 30.47
C LEU A 329 22.97 -44.48 29.25
N HIS A 330 23.57 -43.31 28.98
CA HIS A 330 24.55 -43.11 27.91
C HIS A 330 25.87 -43.87 28.12
N SER A 331 26.18 -44.29 29.35
CA SER A 331 27.37 -45.09 29.67
C SER A 331 27.22 -46.59 29.38
N ILE A 332 26.03 -47.05 28.96
CA ILE A 332 25.72 -48.47 28.76
C ILE A 332 26.12 -49.09 27.39
N PRO A 333 26.36 -48.37 26.28
CA PRO A 333 26.64 -49.02 24.99
C PRO A 333 28.09 -48.89 24.50
N GLU A 334 29.07 -49.38 25.27
CA GLU A 334 30.40 -49.76 24.72
C GLU A 334 30.76 -51.22 25.06
N LYS A 335 30.32 -51.71 26.23
CA LYS A 335 30.53 -53.10 26.68
C LYS A 335 29.60 -54.11 25.99
N LEU A 336 28.38 -53.69 25.63
CA LEU A 336 27.38 -54.59 25.04
C LEU A 336 27.68 -54.89 23.55
N TYR A 337 28.17 -53.89 22.81
CA TYR A 337 28.46 -53.99 21.38
C TYR A 337 29.55 -55.04 21.07
N LYS A 338 30.66 -55.04 21.84
CA LYS A 338 31.76 -56.01 21.68
C LYS A 338 31.40 -57.46 22.02
N GLN A 339 30.36 -57.69 22.83
CA GLN A 339 29.94 -59.05 23.19
C GLN A 339 28.96 -59.67 22.17
N VAL A 340 28.14 -58.84 21.53
CA VAL A 340 27.15 -59.28 20.53
C VAL A 340 27.83 -59.51 19.17
N GLU A 341 28.74 -58.63 18.76
CA GLU A 341 29.48 -58.76 17.48
C GLU A 341 30.34 -60.04 17.42
N LYS A 342 30.92 -60.45 18.57
CA LYS A 342 31.75 -61.66 18.66
C LYS A 342 30.95 -62.98 18.57
N LYS A 343 29.63 -62.95 18.79
CA LYS A 343 28.78 -64.15 18.79
C LYS A 343 27.92 -64.32 17.52
N VAL A 344 27.64 -63.24 16.79
CA VAL A 344 26.63 -63.29 15.72
C VAL A 344 27.22 -63.47 14.31
N CYS A 345 28.50 -63.18 14.06
CA CYS A 345 29.03 -63.17 12.68
C CYS A 345 30.12 -64.19 12.30
N ILE A 346 30.55 -65.11 13.17
CA ILE A 346 31.69 -66.02 12.83
C ILE A 346 31.29 -67.44 12.40
N THR A 347 30.04 -67.89 12.56
CA THR A 347 29.74 -69.29 12.23
C THR A 347 28.51 -69.43 11.34
N ILE A 348 28.82 -69.62 10.05
CA ILE A 348 28.02 -70.22 8.96
C ILE A 348 27.41 -69.24 7.96
N VAL A 349 28.13 -69.18 6.85
CA VAL A 349 27.76 -68.76 5.50
C VAL A 349 26.40 -69.34 5.10
N LEU A 350 25.42 -68.47 4.82
CA LEU A 350 24.51 -68.51 3.67
C LEU A 350 23.52 -67.33 3.77
N SER A 351 23.54 -66.49 2.75
CA SER A 351 23.00 -65.12 2.69
C SER A 351 21.46 -65.00 2.55
N LYS A 352 20.66 -65.81 3.26
CA LYS A 352 19.18 -65.74 3.13
C LYS A 352 18.36 -65.82 4.42
N ILE A 353 18.95 -65.58 5.59
CA ILE A 353 18.23 -65.62 6.89
C ILE A 353 18.00 -64.22 7.52
N CYS A 354 18.52 -63.14 6.93
CA CYS A 354 18.34 -61.78 7.48
C CYS A 354 16.97 -61.13 7.20
N GLU A 355 16.03 -61.83 6.55
CA GLU A 355 14.67 -61.33 6.27
C GLU A 355 13.59 -62.12 7.02
N LEU A 356 13.91 -62.76 8.14
CA LEU A 356 12.92 -63.46 8.95
C LEU A 356 12.58 -62.68 10.24
N ASP A 357 11.27 -62.54 10.45
CA ASP A 357 10.49 -61.84 11.49
C ASP A 357 10.85 -62.17 12.97
N TRP A 358 11.84 -63.04 13.21
CA TRP A 358 12.30 -63.40 14.56
C TRP A 358 13.48 -62.53 15.05
N VAL A 359 14.09 -61.72 14.18
CA VAL A 359 15.11 -60.73 14.58
C VAL A 359 14.50 -59.65 15.47
N ASP A 360 13.26 -59.23 15.20
CA ASP A 360 12.50 -58.30 16.05
C ASP A 360 12.16 -58.88 17.44
N LYS A 361 12.04 -60.21 17.55
CA LYS A 361 11.85 -60.88 18.85
C LYS A 361 13.12 -60.94 19.70
N LEU A 362 14.31 -60.90 19.10
CA LEU A 362 15.58 -60.83 19.83
C LEU A 362 15.93 -59.41 20.29
N ILE A 363 15.45 -58.38 19.59
CA ILE A 363 15.57 -56.97 20.02
C ILE A 363 14.69 -56.66 21.25
N GLY A 364 13.66 -57.48 21.50
CA GLY A 364 12.78 -57.40 22.67
C GLY A 364 13.42 -57.70 24.04
N ILE A 365 14.69 -58.14 24.09
CA ILE A 365 15.43 -58.39 25.34
C ILE A 365 16.57 -57.37 25.50
N ASN A 366 16.37 -56.12 25.05
CA ASN A 366 17.28 -55.03 25.40
C ASN A 366 16.86 -54.40 26.74
N PRO A 367 17.51 -54.73 27.89
CA PRO A 367 17.19 -54.13 29.18
C PRO A 367 17.35 -52.60 29.17
N ALA A 368 18.16 -52.03 28.28
CA ALA A 368 18.27 -50.58 28.13
C ALA A 368 16.99 -49.96 27.52
N TYR A 369 16.31 -50.64 26.58
CA TYR A 369 15.05 -50.17 25.99
C TYR A 369 13.88 -50.28 26.98
N THR A 370 13.81 -51.36 27.75
CA THR A 370 12.79 -51.53 28.81
C THR A 370 12.99 -50.55 29.96
N LEU A 371 14.25 -50.27 30.34
CA LEU A 371 14.58 -49.24 31.32
C LEU A 371 14.27 -47.84 30.77
N GLN A 372 14.58 -47.56 29.50
CA GLN A 372 14.28 -46.30 28.82
C GLN A 372 12.76 -46.04 28.70
N LYS A 373 11.96 -47.07 28.39
CA LYS A 373 10.48 -46.95 28.42
C LYS A 373 9.94 -46.70 29.83
N LYS A 374 10.50 -47.34 30.86
CA LYS A 374 10.14 -47.05 32.27
C LYS A 374 10.55 -45.64 32.67
N LEU A 375 11.74 -45.18 32.26
CA LEU A 375 12.25 -43.84 32.55
C LEU A 375 11.40 -42.76 31.87
N ILE A 376 11.06 -42.95 30.58
CA ILE A 376 10.17 -42.04 29.84
C ILE A 376 8.80 -42.03 30.51
N LYS A 377 8.27 -43.18 30.95
CA LYS A 377 6.97 -43.25 31.61
C LYS A 377 6.97 -42.58 32.99
N GLU A 378 8.02 -42.75 33.80
CA GLU A 378 8.14 -42.03 35.08
C GLU A 378 8.41 -40.54 34.89
N GLN A 379 9.21 -40.15 33.90
CA GLN A 379 9.45 -38.76 33.53
C GLN A 379 8.15 -38.09 33.04
N GLN A 380 7.36 -38.78 32.23
CA GLN A 380 6.05 -38.29 31.77
C GLN A 380 5.09 -38.16 32.95
N ASN A 381 5.00 -39.17 33.82
CA ASN A 381 4.13 -39.13 35.01
C ASN A 381 4.52 -38.00 35.98
N LEU A 382 5.82 -37.72 36.14
CA LEU A 382 6.31 -36.64 37.00
C LEU A 382 6.08 -35.26 36.34
N ILE A 383 6.28 -35.13 35.03
CA ILE A 383 5.95 -33.92 34.26
C ILE A 383 4.44 -33.66 34.31
N ASP A 384 3.62 -34.70 34.22
CA ASP A 384 2.16 -34.59 34.25
C ASP A 384 1.63 -34.31 35.67
N SER A 385 2.30 -34.76 36.74
CA SER A 385 1.91 -34.44 38.12
C SER A 385 2.40 -33.05 38.54
N LEU A 386 3.62 -32.65 38.14
CA LEU A 386 4.18 -31.32 38.39
C LEU A 386 3.51 -30.26 37.52
N GLY A 387 3.20 -30.57 36.25
CA GLY A 387 2.44 -29.70 35.36
C GLY A 387 1.03 -29.43 35.88
N ARG A 388 0.38 -30.45 36.47
CA ARG A 388 -0.88 -30.29 37.19
C ARG A 388 -0.73 -29.45 38.46
N SER A 389 0.28 -29.70 39.29
CA SER A 389 0.51 -28.93 40.53
C SER A 389 0.88 -27.46 40.25
N VAL A 390 1.66 -27.19 39.20
CA VAL A 390 1.97 -25.83 38.73
C VAL A 390 0.73 -25.16 38.16
N SER A 391 -0.09 -25.89 37.37
CA SER A 391 -1.37 -25.35 36.89
C SER A 391 -2.29 -25.00 38.05
N GLU A 392 -2.38 -25.87 39.06
CA GLU A 392 -3.23 -25.68 40.24
C GLU A 392 -2.77 -24.50 41.09
N GLN A 393 -1.45 -24.35 41.32
CA GLN A 393 -0.90 -23.18 42.02
C GLN A 393 -0.97 -21.88 41.20
N VAL A 394 -0.86 -21.96 39.87
CA VAL A 394 -1.10 -20.82 38.97
C VAL A 394 -2.58 -20.43 38.99
N ASP A 395 -3.48 -21.40 39.07
CA ASP A 395 -4.92 -21.17 39.17
C ASP A 395 -5.30 -20.62 40.56
N ASP A 396 -4.64 -21.06 41.63
CA ASP A 396 -4.73 -20.46 42.97
C ASP A 396 -4.18 -19.03 43.01
N ALA A 397 -3.05 -18.77 42.36
CA ALA A 397 -2.49 -17.41 42.23
C ALA A 397 -3.39 -16.50 41.40
N LYS A 398 -3.95 -17.00 40.29
CA LYS A 398 -4.95 -16.31 39.48
C LYS A 398 -6.22 -16.06 40.28
N LYS A 399 -6.64 -17.01 41.11
CA LYS A 399 -7.83 -16.89 41.95
C LYS A 399 -7.61 -15.89 43.08
N ALA A 400 -6.49 -15.93 43.81
CA ALA A 400 -6.14 -14.94 44.82
C ALA A 400 -5.95 -13.54 44.20
N SER A 401 -5.36 -13.46 43.01
CA SER A 401 -5.28 -12.23 42.23
C SER A 401 -6.66 -11.74 41.80
N LYS A 402 -7.54 -12.64 41.38
CA LYS A 402 -8.91 -12.33 41.00
C LYS A 402 -9.73 -11.92 42.22
N ASP A 403 -9.55 -12.55 43.38
CA ASP A 403 -10.25 -12.21 44.63
C ASP A 403 -9.74 -10.88 45.18
N LEU A 404 -8.43 -10.59 45.11
CA LEU A 404 -7.86 -9.27 45.42
C LEU A 404 -8.35 -8.21 44.43
N HIS A 405 -8.39 -8.55 43.14
CA HIS A 405 -8.96 -7.70 42.09
C HIS A 405 -10.46 -7.49 42.28
N ASP A 406 -11.24 -8.50 42.69
CA ASP A 406 -12.69 -8.45 42.92
C ASP A 406 -13.01 -7.75 44.24
N ILE A 407 -12.14 -7.78 45.25
CA ILE A 407 -12.21 -6.92 46.44
C ILE A 407 -11.90 -5.46 46.06
N ILE A 408 -11.01 -5.24 45.09
CA ILE A 408 -10.71 -3.92 44.51
C ILE A 408 -11.79 -3.47 43.50
N SER A 409 -12.50 -4.39 42.84
CA SER A 409 -13.45 -4.16 41.73
C SER A 409 -14.93 -4.23 42.13
N SER A 410 -15.32 -4.95 43.18
CA SER A 410 -16.66 -4.86 43.81
C SER A 410 -16.93 -3.48 44.44
N THR A 411 -15.91 -2.65 44.44
CA THR A 411 -15.83 -1.25 44.86
C THR A 411 -16.06 -0.26 43.72
N ILE A 412 -15.93 -0.74 42.48
CA ILE A 412 -16.09 -0.03 41.21
C ILE A 412 -17.56 -0.13 40.73
N GLU A 413 -18.49 -0.60 41.56
CA GLU A 413 -19.92 -0.70 41.21
C GLU A 413 -20.56 0.69 40.92
N LEU A 414 -19.92 1.78 41.35
CA LEU A 414 -20.31 3.17 41.03
C LEU A 414 -19.78 3.67 39.66
N GLU A 415 -18.76 3.03 39.08
CA GLU A 415 -18.32 3.23 37.68
C GLU A 415 -18.96 2.21 36.71
N ASN A 416 -19.40 1.04 37.22
CA ASN A 416 -19.96 -0.05 36.42
C ASN A 416 -21.30 0.26 35.73
N GLN A 417 -22.05 1.29 36.16
CA GLN A 417 -23.25 1.69 35.42
C GLN A 417 -22.94 2.31 34.04
N LEU A 418 -21.74 2.85 33.83
CA LEU A 418 -21.27 3.28 32.51
C LEU A 418 -20.46 2.19 31.78
N SER A 419 -19.73 1.34 32.50
CA SER A 419 -18.81 0.34 31.92
C SER A 419 -19.44 -0.99 31.51
N ASN A 420 -20.62 -1.37 32.03
CA ASN A 420 -21.16 -2.73 31.77
C ASN A 420 -21.53 -3.02 30.31
N ASN A 421 -21.86 -2.01 29.48
CA ASN A 421 -22.03 -2.20 28.03
C ASN A 421 -20.70 -2.25 27.26
N LEU A 422 -19.62 -1.72 27.85
CA LEU A 422 -18.29 -1.65 27.25
C LEU A 422 -17.48 -2.92 27.58
N ILE A 423 -17.66 -3.47 28.79
CA ILE A 423 -16.96 -4.65 29.30
C ILE A 423 -17.33 -5.95 28.55
N GLU A 424 -18.61 -6.16 28.21
CA GLU A 424 -19.02 -7.31 27.38
C GLU A 424 -18.38 -7.29 25.98
N THR A 425 -18.10 -6.11 25.44
CA THR A 425 -17.40 -5.95 24.16
C THR A 425 -15.88 -6.14 24.29
N LEU A 426 -15.30 -5.80 25.45
CA LEU A 426 -13.85 -5.86 25.70
C LEU A 426 -13.36 -7.26 26.14
N GLN A 427 -14.22 -8.06 26.78
CA GLN A 427 -13.89 -9.45 27.17
C GLN A 427 -13.68 -10.39 25.97
N GLN A 428 -14.12 -10.01 24.76
CA GLN A 428 -13.79 -10.73 23.52
C GLN A 428 -12.34 -10.50 23.03
N TYR A 429 -11.58 -9.54 23.59
CA TYR A 429 -10.29 -9.08 23.02
C TYR A 429 -9.03 -9.26 23.87
N ASN A 430 -9.10 -9.92 25.04
CA ASN A 430 -7.90 -10.32 25.78
C ASN A 430 -6.89 -9.15 26.05
N LEU A 431 -7.41 -7.95 26.38
CA LEU A 431 -6.59 -6.74 26.57
C LEU A 431 -6.15 -6.59 28.05
N THR A 432 -4.87 -6.29 28.26
CA THR A 432 -4.13 -6.38 29.54
C THR A 432 -3.98 -5.06 30.31
N SER A 433 -4.86 -4.07 30.10
CA SER A 433 -4.78 -2.72 30.69
C SER A 433 -5.88 -2.45 31.73
N ILE A 434 -5.52 -1.86 32.88
CA ILE A 434 -6.41 -1.54 34.03
C ILE A 434 -7.40 -0.40 33.74
N SER A 435 -7.19 0.42 32.70
CA SER A 435 -8.16 1.45 32.28
C SER A 435 -8.96 0.96 31.07
N PRO A 436 -10.28 0.71 31.19
CA PRO A 436 -11.15 0.34 30.06
C PRO A 436 -11.14 1.39 28.94
N VAL A 437 -10.96 2.67 29.29
CA VAL A 437 -10.88 3.78 28.33
C VAL A 437 -9.54 3.75 27.58
N GLU A 438 -8.42 3.55 28.28
CA GLU A 438 -7.10 3.40 27.65
C GLU A 438 -7.08 2.20 26.69
N ALA A 439 -7.62 1.05 27.12
CA ALA A 439 -7.74 -0.15 26.30
C ALA A 439 -8.64 0.08 25.07
N PHE A 440 -9.78 0.76 25.25
CA PHE A 440 -10.66 1.15 24.16
C PHE A 440 -9.94 2.06 23.15
N LEU A 441 -9.19 3.07 23.62
CA LEU A 441 -8.47 3.99 22.74
C LEU A 441 -7.36 3.26 21.96
N LYS A 442 -6.59 2.37 22.61
CA LYS A 442 -5.58 1.53 21.93
C LYS A 442 -6.24 0.64 20.86
N ALA A 443 -7.33 -0.04 21.21
CA ALA A 443 -8.11 -0.81 20.24
C ALA A 443 -8.70 0.07 19.13
N TRP A 444 -9.03 1.33 19.41
CA TRP A 444 -9.50 2.26 18.39
C TRP A 444 -8.38 2.66 17.43
N VAL A 445 -7.15 2.88 17.89
CA VAL A 445 -5.98 3.06 16.99
C VAL A 445 -5.84 1.86 16.05
N ASP A 446 -5.89 0.64 16.58
CA ASP A 446 -5.81 -0.58 15.77
C ASP A 446 -6.95 -0.69 14.75
N ASN A 447 -8.16 -0.30 15.15
CA ASN A 447 -9.33 -0.26 14.27
C ASN A 447 -9.19 0.79 13.16
N ILE A 448 -8.62 1.97 13.45
CA ILE A 448 -8.32 3.00 12.44
C ILE A 448 -7.28 2.47 11.44
N ASP A 449 -6.25 1.78 11.93
CA ASP A 449 -5.20 1.20 11.09
C ASP A 449 -5.72 0.12 10.17
N LEU A 450 -6.62 -0.73 10.66
CA LEU A 450 -7.28 -1.75 9.87
C LEU A 450 -8.26 -1.12 8.86
N ALA A 451 -9.05 -0.13 9.27
CA ALA A 451 -9.98 0.57 8.39
C ALA A 451 -9.25 1.28 7.23
N THR A 452 -8.10 1.88 7.52
CA THR A 452 -7.26 2.56 6.52
C THR A 452 -6.57 1.56 5.60
N SER A 453 -6.09 0.43 6.12
CA SER A 453 -5.61 -0.67 5.26
C SER A 453 -6.71 -1.17 4.32
N ARG A 454 -7.93 -1.37 4.83
CA ARG A 454 -9.07 -1.80 3.99
C ARG A 454 -9.49 -0.73 2.99
N TYR A 455 -9.37 0.56 3.34
CA TYR A 455 -9.61 1.67 2.42
C TYR A 455 -8.67 1.58 1.23
N ILE A 456 -7.35 1.57 1.51
CA ILE A 456 -6.31 1.48 0.48
C ILE A 456 -6.50 0.22 -0.36
N HIS A 457 -6.62 -0.95 0.28
CA HIS A 457 -6.83 -2.21 -0.41
C HIS A 457 -8.05 -2.15 -1.34
N ASN A 458 -9.24 -1.83 -0.82
CA ASN A 458 -10.47 -1.92 -1.60
C ASN A 458 -10.51 -0.89 -2.73
N LEU A 459 -9.97 0.32 -2.52
CA LEU A 459 -9.86 1.32 -3.58
C LEU A 459 -8.90 0.90 -4.69
N ASN A 460 -7.70 0.46 -4.32
CA ASN A 460 -6.69 0.08 -5.30
C ASN A 460 -7.17 -1.15 -6.11
N TYR A 461 -7.78 -2.15 -5.45
CA TYR A 461 -8.37 -3.28 -6.15
C TYR A 461 -9.63 -2.90 -6.95
N ALA A 462 -10.45 -1.96 -6.48
CA ALA A 462 -11.57 -1.44 -7.28
C ALA A 462 -11.09 -0.80 -8.58
N VAL A 463 -9.96 -0.10 -8.57
CA VAL A 463 -9.32 0.43 -9.78
C VAL A 463 -8.88 -0.71 -10.69
N ILE A 464 -8.15 -1.71 -10.16
CA ILE A 464 -7.71 -2.89 -10.94
C ILE A 464 -8.90 -3.59 -11.62
N TYR A 465 -9.98 -3.84 -10.87
CA TYR A 465 -11.17 -4.51 -11.38
C TYR A 465 -12.05 -3.62 -12.26
N SER A 466 -11.86 -2.30 -12.29
CA SER A 466 -12.66 -1.41 -13.14
C SER A 466 -12.57 -1.74 -14.63
N VAL A 467 -11.47 -2.36 -15.04
CA VAL A 467 -11.19 -2.74 -16.43
C VAL A 467 -11.80 -4.08 -16.79
N SER A 468 -11.84 -5.04 -15.86
CA SER A 468 -12.22 -6.43 -16.12
C SER A 468 -13.58 -6.83 -15.53
N ASP A 469 -13.95 -6.30 -14.37
CA ASP A 469 -15.16 -6.63 -13.61
C ASP A 469 -15.68 -5.41 -12.84
N LYS A 470 -16.48 -4.59 -13.53
CA LYS A 470 -17.10 -3.38 -12.96
C LYS A 470 -17.98 -3.68 -11.74
N ALA A 471 -18.67 -4.83 -11.72
CA ALA A 471 -19.53 -5.20 -10.60
C ALA A 471 -18.71 -5.52 -9.35
N HIS A 472 -17.60 -6.24 -9.52
CA HIS A 472 -16.66 -6.51 -8.43
C HIS A 472 -15.97 -5.24 -7.93
N SER A 473 -15.56 -4.35 -8.85
CA SER A 473 -15.03 -3.03 -8.51
C SER A 473 -15.98 -2.27 -7.57
N GLN A 474 -17.23 -2.06 -7.98
CA GLN A 474 -18.26 -1.39 -7.16
C GLN A 474 -18.52 -2.09 -5.82
N LYS A 475 -18.45 -3.42 -5.80
CA LYS A 475 -18.63 -4.21 -4.58
C LYS A 475 -17.55 -3.91 -3.55
N LEU A 476 -16.27 -3.83 -3.93
CA LEU A 476 -15.16 -3.57 -3.01
C LEU A 476 -15.29 -2.22 -2.29
N ILE A 477 -15.67 -1.19 -3.03
CA ILE A 477 -15.96 0.14 -2.51
C ILE A 477 -17.12 0.09 -1.52
N THR A 478 -18.23 -0.50 -1.95
CA THR A 478 -19.44 -0.57 -1.15
C THR A 478 -19.20 -1.35 0.14
N GLN A 479 -18.38 -2.41 0.07
CA GLN A 479 -17.94 -3.17 1.23
C GLN A 479 -17.15 -2.30 2.21
N TRP A 480 -16.19 -1.49 1.75
CA TRP A 480 -15.45 -0.63 2.67
C TRP A 480 -16.37 0.37 3.37
N VAL A 481 -17.22 1.06 2.60
CA VAL A 481 -18.16 2.04 3.15
C VAL A 481 -19.09 1.38 4.16
N LYS A 482 -19.66 0.22 3.85
CA LYS A 482 -20.64 -0.46 4.72
C LYS A 482 -20.02 -1.14 5.94
N CYS A 483 -18.83 -1.71 5.80
CA CYS A 483 -18.26 -2.67 6.75
C CYS A 483 -17.04 -2.14 7.52
N ASN A 484 -16.33 -1.13 7.02
CA ASN A 484 -15.05 -0.69 7.60
C ASN A 484 -15.02 0.80 7.97
N SER A 485 -15.76 1.66 7.27
CA SER A 485 -15.70 3.12 7.51
C SER A 485 -16.14 3.54 8.93
N SER A 486 -17.03 2.77 9.57
CA SER A 486 -17.49 3.06 10.94
C SER A 486 -16.42 2.88 12.01
N ALA A 487 -15.35 2.12 11.73
CA ALA A 487 -14.22 2.00 12.64
C ALA A 487 -13.48 3.33 12.84
N LEU A 488 -13.52 4.23 11.84
CA LEU A 488 -13.03 5.61 11.98
C LEU A 488 -13.85 6.43 13.01
N LEU A 489 -15.06 5.97 13.38
CA LEU A 489 -15.92 6.63 14.35
C LEU A 489 -15.87 5.98 15.75
N GLY A 490 -14.92 5.07 15.99
CA GLY A 490 -14.77 4.38 17.27
C GLY A 490 -15.64 3.13 17.42
N ALA A 491 -16.31 2.68 16.35
CA ALA A 491 -17.02 1.41 16.37
C ALA A 491 -16.01 0.24 16.28
N PRO A 492 -16.08 -0.76 17.17
CA PRO A 492 -15.20 -1.93 17.13
C PRO A 492 -15.29 -2.70 15.80
N PHE A 493 -14.15 -3.02 15.19
CA PHE A 493 -14.12 -3.63 13.85
C PHE A 493 -14.82 -5.00 13.78
N HIS A 494 -14.77 -5.80 14.84
CA HIS A 494 -15.43 -7.10 14.84
C HIS A 494 -16.94 -7.02 14.84
N LEU A 495 -17.54 -5.93 15.35
CA LEU A 495 -18.97 -5.67 15.20
C LEU A 495 -19.30 -5.22 13.76
N THR A 496 -18.36 -4.61 13.05
CA THR A 496 -18.59 -4.09 11.69
C THR A 496 -18.33 -5.14 10.60
N ASP A 497 -17.39 -6.07 10.83
CA ASP A 497 -17.05 -7.18 9.92
C ASP A 497 -18.05 -8.36 10.06
N SER A 498 -18.41 -8.73 11.31
CA SER A 498 -19.44 -9.74 11.57
C SER A 498 -20.82 -9.30 11.04
N GLN A 499 -21.15 -8.01 11.05
CA GLN A 499 -22.38 -7.48 10.44
C GLN A 499 -22.46 -7.67 8.93
N CYS A 500 -21.33 -7.80 8.22
CA CYS A 500 -21.30 -8.04 6.77
C CYS A 500 -21.27 -9.54 6.40
N ILE A 501 -20.74 -10.40 7.29
CA ILE A 501 -20.79 -11.86 7.14
C ILE A 501 -22.17 -12.41 7.57
N VAL A 502 -22.81 -11.76 8.55
CA VAL A 502 -24.05 -12.25 9.20
C VAL A 502 -25.29 -11.47 8.73
N HIS A 503 -25.18 -10.45 7.86
CA HIS A 503 -26.35 -9.63 7.43
C HIS A 503 -27.53 -10.45 6.89
N ASN A 504 -27.27 -11.55 6.19
CA ASN A 504 -28.33 -12.44 5.68
C ASN A 504 -28.97 -13.32 6.77
N TYR A 505 -28.26 -13.60 7.87
CA TYR A 505 -28.69 -14.48 8.97
C TYR A 505 -29.30 -13.67 10.14
N LEU A 506 -28.81 -12.45 10.36
CA LEU A 506 -29.30 -11.53 11.38
C LEU A 506 -30.67 -10.95 11.03
N ASN A 507 -31.02 -10.74 9.75
CA ASN A 507 -32.36 -10.25 9.38
C ASN A 507 -33.47 -11.25 9.73
N GLU A 508 -33.18 -12.55 9.71
CA GLU A 508 -34.12 -13.59 10.13
C GLU A 508 -34.26 -13.64 11.67
N MET A 509 -33.17 -13.44 12.42
CA MET A 509 -33.17 -13.35 13.89
C MET A 509 -33.73 -12.03 14.43
N ILE A 510 -33.47 -10.89 13.78
CA ILE A 510 -33.96 -9.56 14.17
C ILE A 510 -35.48 -9.51 14.02
N SER A 511 -36.07 -10.21 13.04
CA SER A 511 -37.53 -10.35 12.95
C SER A 511 -38.13 -11.10 14.15
N LYS A 512 -37.37 -12.04 14.74
CA LYS A 512 -37.78 -12.82 15.93
C LYS A 512 -37.46 -12.11 17.26
N LEU A 513 -36.49 -11.20 17.27
CA LEU A 513 -36.12 -10.39 18.45
C LEU A 513 -36.88 -9.06 18.53
N GLY A 514 -37.47 -8.60 17.43
CA GLY A 514 -38.36 -7.42 17.38
C GLY A 514 -39.55 -7.50 18.33
N ASP A 515 -39.99 -8.71 18.68
CA ASP A 515 -41.08 -8.96 19.62
C ASP A 515 -40.70 -8.72 21.10
N ILE A 516 -39.40 -8.59 21.41
CA ILE A 516 -38.86 -8.44 22.78
C ILE A 516 -38.23 -7.05 23.01
N ALA A 517 -38.13 -6.24 21.96
CA ALA A 517 -37.47 -4.93 21.93
C ALA A 517 -38.05 -3.80 22.83
N PRO A 518 -39.30 -3.82 23.33
CA PRO A 518 -39.77 -2.72 24.20
C PRO A 518 -39.11 -2.67 25.59
N ILE A 519 -38.35 -3.69 25.98
CA ILE A 519 -37.92 -3.89 27.38
C ILE A 519 -36.47 -3.41 27.64
N ILE A 520 -35.64 -3.17 26.60
CA ILE A 520 -34.20 -2.89 26.80
C ILE A 520 -33.73 -1.63 26.03
N SER A 521 -33.61 -0.52 26.78
CA SER A 521 -32.69 0.62 26.61
C SER A 521 -32.84 1.64 25.44
N PRO A 522 -32.55 2.94 25.69
CA PRO A 522 -32.44 4.01 24.68
C PRO A 522 -31.45 3.73 23.54
N ALA A 523 -30.51 2.80 23.70
CA ALA A 523 -29.55 2.41 22.67
C ALA A 523 -30.22 1.73 21.46
N ALA A 524 -31.30 0.98 21.67
CA ALA A 524 -32.06 0.36 20.58
C ALA A 524 -32.83 1.40 19.74
N ALA A 525 -33.29 2.48 20.36
CA ALA A 525 -33.91 3.60 19.66
C ALA A 525 -32.88 4.40 18.83
N ILE A 526 -31.65 4.56 19.33
CA ILE A 526 -30.55 5.21 18.59
C ILE A 526 -30.05 4.31 17.45
N HIS A 527 -29.92 2.99 17.68
CA HIS A 527 -29.48 2.03 16.66
C HIS A 527 -30.54 1.83 15.57
N LYS A 528 -31.83 1.76 15.93
CA LYS A 528 -32.95 1.73 14.98
C LYS A 528 -33.01 3.00 14.14
N LYS A 529 -32.79 4.17 14.76
CA LYS A 529 -32.75 5.46 14.05
C LYS A 529 -31.49 5.61 13.20
N MET A 530 -30.35 5.07 13.62
CA MET A 530 -29.12 4.95 12.80
C MET A 530 -29.29 3.97 11.64
N SER A 531 -30.00 2.85 11.82
CA SER A 531 -30.29 1.87 10.77
C SER A 531 -31.30 2.42 9.76
N GLU A 532 -32.37 3.06 10.22
CA GLU A 532 -33.35 3.75 9.38
C GLU A 532 -32.71 4.94 8.63
N LEU A 533 -31.75 5.63 9.25
CA LEU A 533 -30.91 6.62 8.58
C LEU A 533 -29.95 5.96 7.57
N LYS A 534 -29.34 4.80 7.87
CA LYS A 534 -28.36 4.11 7.01
C LYS A 534 -28.97 3.55 5.72
N ASP A 535 -30.18 3.00 5.78
CA ASP A 535 -30.88 2.43 4.62
C ASP A 535 -31.53 3.50 3.72
N LYS A 536 -32.01 4.60 4.32
CA LYS A 536 -32.45 5.79 3.57
C LYS A 536 -31.27 6.61 3.03
N ALA A 537 -30.09 6.48 3.66
CA ALA A 537 -28.85 7.19 3.30
C ALA A 537 -27.98 6.49 2.24
N THR A 538 -28.29 5.28 1.77
CA THR A 538 -27.35 4.59 0.87
C THR A 538 -27.61 4.84 -0.62
N LYS A 539 -28.78 5.37 -1.02
CA LYS A 539 -29.09 5.71 -2.43
C LYS A 539 -29.32 7.21 -2.66
N GLU A 540 -30.24 7.85 -1.93
CA GLU A 540 -30.55 9.29 -2.12
C GLU A 540 -29.46 10.21 -1.57
N VAL A 541 -28.82 9.80 -0.48
CA VAL A 541 -27.71 10.54 0.14
C VAL A 541 -26.44 10.42 -0.70
N VAL A 542 -26.20 9.32 -1.41
CA VAL A 542 -25.08 9.25 -2.36
C VAL A 542 -25.26 10.30 -3.46
N GLU A 543 -26.41 10.38 -4.15
CA GLU A 543 -26.66 11.41 -5.18
C GLU A 543 -26.75 12.86 -4.65
N VAL A 544 -27.29 13.06 -3.46
CA VAL A 544 -27.34 14.39 -2.84
C VAL A 544 -25.98 14.81 -2.26
N LEU A 545 -25.17 13.89 -1.73
CA LEU A 545 -23.77 14.14 -1.41
C LEU A 545 -22.93 14.23 -2.68
N ILE A 546 -23.29 13.57 -3.78
CA ILE A 546 -22.67 13.75 -5.09
C ILE A 546 -22.75 15.23 -5.44
N LYS A 547 -23.97 15.74 -5.55
CA LYS A 547 -24.22 17.12 -5.96
C LYS A 547 -23.79 18.16 -4.91
N LYS A 548 -23.71 17.80 -3.62
CA LYS A 548 -23.31 18.72 -2.55
C LYS A 548 -21.83 18.62 -2.16
N LEU A 549 -21.12 17.55 -2.49
CA LEU A 549 -19.72 17.33 -2.07
C LEU A 549 -18.69 17.47 -3.18
N THR A 550 -19.08 17.40 -4.45
CA THR A 550 -18.17 17.60 -5.57
C THR A 550 -18.48 18.91 -6.28
N SER A 551 -17.49 19.42 -7.02
CA SER A 551 -17.74 20.51 -7.95
C SER A 551 -18.69 20.05 -9.06
N ASP A 552 -19.34 20.99 -9.74
CA ASP A 552 -20.27 20.67 -10.83
C ASP A 552 -19.54 19.92 -11.95
N GLU A 553 -18.26 20.23 -12.18
CA GLU A 553 -17.35 19.61 -13.15
C GLU A 553 -17.16 18.12 -12.83
N LEU A 554 -16.77 17.79 -11.60
CA LEU A 554 -16.64 16.41 -11.14
C LEU A 554 -17.95 15.63 -11.29
N TYR A 555 -19.10 16.23 -10.97
CA TYR A 555 -20.40 15.59 -11.15
C TYR A 555 -20.71 15.28 -12.62
N GLN A 556 -20.47 16.24 -13.51
CA GLN A 556 -20.68 16.06 -14.95
C GLN A 556 -19.74 15.03 -15.53
N LEU A 557 -18.48 14.97 -15.06
CA LEU A 557 -17.55 13.92 -15.42
C LEU A 557 -18.11 12.55 -15.01
N PHE A 558 -18.56 12.37 -13.77
CA PHE A 558 -19.14 11.10 -13.31
C PHE A 558 -20.31 10.63 -14.18
N LYS A 559 -21.18 11.55 -14.60
CA LYS A 559 -22.29 11.23 -15.48
C LYS A 559 -21.82 10.70 -16.84
N HIS A 560 -20.75 11.27 -17.40
CA HIS A 560 -20.16 10.79 -18.65
C HIS A 560 -19.49 9.43 -18.49
N LEU A 561 -18.83 9.18 -17.35
CA LEU A 561 -18.18 7.90 -17.06
C LEU A 561 -19.16 6.71 -16.93
N GLN A 562 -20.42 6.99 -16.63
CA GLN A 562 -21.50 6.00 -16.60
C GLN A 562 -22.11 5.74 -17.99
N SER A 563 -21.77 6.56 -18.99
CA SER A 563 -22.30 6.45 -20.35
C SER A 563 -21.43 5.56 -21.27
N ASP A 564 -21.84 5.38 -22.52
CA ASP A 564 -21.04 4.65 -23.50
C ASP A 564 -19.71 5.39 -23.75
N MET A 565 -18.58 4.69 -23.57
CA MET A 565 -17.23 5.20 -23.79
C MET A 565 -16.61 4.66 -25.09
N GLY A 566 -17.45 4.19 -26.02
CA GLY A 566 -17.03 3.64 -27.31
C GLY A 566 -16.59 4.70 -28.32
N GLU A 567 -16.22 4.22 -29.52
CA GLU A 567 -15.75 5.05 -30.64
C GLU A 567 -16.76 6.14 -31.05
N ILE A 568 -18.06 5.88 -30.90
CA ILE A 568 -19.11 6.86 -31.19
C ILE A 568 -19.06 8.04 -30.21
N ALA A 569 -18.84 7.77 -28.92
CA ALA A 569 -18.70 8.81 -27.90
C ALA A 569 -17.46 9.66 -28.15
N LEU A 570 -16.32 9.04 -28.47
CA LEU A 570 -15.11 9.75 -28.88
C LEU A 570 -15.37 10.62 -30.11
N GLN A 571 -16.04 10.08 -31.12
CA GLN A 571 -16.37 10.84 -32.33
C GLN A 571 -17.30 12.03 -32.04
N ASN A 572 -18.20 11.91 -31.07
CA ASN A 572 -19.09 13.01 -30.68
C ASN A 572 -18.37 14.09 -29.87
N ALA A 573 -17.46 13.71 -28.95
CA ALA A 573 -16.67 14.66 -28.16
C ALA A 573 -15.78 15.58 -29.02
N PHE A 574 -15.42 15.15 -30.24
CA PHE A 574 -14.64 15.93 -31.20
C PHE A 574 -15.49 16.68 -32.25
N LYS A 575 -16.82 16.57 -32.22
CA LYS A 575 -17.69 17.37 -33.12
C LYS A 575 -17.92 18.79 -32.62
N VAL A 576 -17.81 19.01 -31.32
CA VAL A 576 -18.12 20.27 -30.65
C VAL A 576 -17.00 20.66 -29.68
N ASP A 577 -17.01 21.93 -29.31
CA ASP A 577 -16.11 22.53 -28.32
C ASP A 577 -16.93 23.50 -27.48
N ASN A 578 -17.25 23.11 -26.25
CA ASN A 578 -18.00 23.91 -25.28
C ASN A 578 -17.08 24.52 -24.22
N SER A 579 -15.78 24.19 -24.23
CA SER A 579 -14.80 24.66 -23.25
C SER A 579 -14.48 26.15 -23.36
N GLY A 580 -14.72 26.77 -24.52
CA GLY A 580 -14.25 28.12 -24.84
C GLY A 580 -12.75 28.19 -25.13
N LYS A 581 -12.00 27.08 -25.03
CA LYS A 581 -10.55 27.01 -25.29
C LYS A 581 -10.21 26.94 -26.77
N GLY A 582 -11.20 26.80 -27.67
CA GLY A 582 -10.93 26.66 -29.10
C GLY A 582 -10.37 25.29 -29.46
N LEU A 583 -10.86 24.24 -28.82
CA LEU A 583 -10.41 22.86 -29.05
C LEU A 583 -10.64 22.47 -30.51
N MET A 584 -9.74 21.64 -31.04
CA MET A 584 -9.87 21.08 -32.39
C MET A 584 -11.18 20.30 -32.52
N THR A 585 -11.86 20.47 -33.66
CA THR A 585 -13.04 19.69 -34.02
C THR A 585 -12.78 18.90 -35.29
N THR A 586 -13.14 17.61 -35.32
CA THR A 586 -13.02 16.78 -36.52
C THR A 586 -14.01 15.61 -36.56
N HIS A 587 -14.30 15.12 -37.77
CA HIS A 587 -15.23 14.02 -38.04
C HIS A 587 -14.54 12.66 -38.18
N ASP A 588 -13.22 12.61 -38.11
CA ASP A 588 -12.38 11.43 -38.39
C ASP A 588 -11.39 11.11 -37.24
N ILE A 589 -11.69 11.54 -36.01
CA ILE A 589 -10.78 11.39 -34.86
C ILE A 589 -10.42 9.93 -34.58
N VAL A 590 -11.42 9.04 -34.66
CA VAL A 590 -11.22 7.60 -34.44
C VAL A 590 -10.27 7.04 -35.50
N THR A 591 -10.42 7.48 -36.76
CA THR A 591 -9.56 7.07 -37.87
C THR A 591 -8.13 7.55 -37.67
N ARG A 592 -7.93 8.80 -37.24
CA ARG A 592 -6.61 9.38 -36.94
C ARG A 592 -5.88 8.60 -35.86
N ILE A 593 -6.54 8.38 -34.72
CA ILE A 593 -5.93 7.64 -33.59
C ILE A 593 -5.64 6.18 -33.98
N LYS A 594 -6.53 5.52 -34.72
CA LYS A 594 -6.26 4.15 -35.21
C LYS A 594 -5.10 4.08 -36.20
N ALA A 595 -4.94 5.10 -37.03
CA ALA A 595 -3.82 5.19 -37.96
C ALA A 595 -2.49 5.37 -37.23
N ASP A 596 -2.45 6.21 -36.18
CA ASP A 596 -1.28 6.38 -35.30
C ASP A 596 -0.90 5.08 -34.58
N MET A 597 -1.91 4.33 -34.14
CA MET A 597 -1.74 3.02 -33.49
C MET A 597 -1.44 1.87 -34.48
N HIS A 598 -1.51 2.13 -35.78
CA HIS A 598 -1.39 1.12 -36.85
C HIS A 598 -2.36 -0.07 -36.69
N VAL A 599 -3.59 0.18 -36.23
CA VAL A 599 -4.61 -0.85 -36.05
C VAL A 599 -5.27 -1.20 -37.38
N ASN A 600 -5.22 -2.47 -37.78
CA ASN A 600 -5.84 -2.98 -39.01
C ASN A 600 -6.92 -4.01 -38.68
N GLY A 601 -8.17 -3.79 -39.13
CA GLY A 601 -9.22 -4.82 -39.08
C GLY A 601 -9.58 -5.34 -37.68
N GLY A 602 -9.42 -4.52 -36.63
CA GLY A 602 -9.70 -4.91 -35.24
C GLY A 602 -8.53 -5.56 -34.49
N SER A 603 -7.33 -5.59 -35.09
CA SER A 603 -6.10 -6.04 -34.44
C SER A 603 -5.71 -5.19 -33.24
N GLN A 604 -4.81 -5.70 -32.39
CA GLN A 604 -4.09 -4.90 -31.40
C GLN A 604 -3.26 -3.80 -32.09
N PHE A 605 -2.83 -2.79 -31.34
CA PHE A 605 -1.88 -1.80 -31.86
C PHE A 605 -0.52 -2.44 -32.19
N ASP A 606 0.23 -1.85 -33.11
CA ASP A 606 1.60 -2.27 -33.41
C ASP A 606 2.58 -1.56 -32.47
N VAL A 607 3.15 -2.31 -31.52
CA VAL A 607 4.08 -1.81 -30.50
C VAL A 607 5.28 -1.09 -31.09
N ASN A 608 5.80 -1.57 -32.23
CA ASN A 608 7.04 -1.04 -32.81
C ASN A 608 6.81 0.21 -33.63
N ARG A 609 5.56 0.49 -33.99
CA ARG A 609 5.20 1.62 -34.87
C ARG A 609 4.37 2.68 -34.16
N PHE A 610 3.60 2.31 -33.13
CA PHE A 610 2.86 3.27 -32.34
C PHE A 610 3.82 4.03 -31.40
N ALA A 611 4.26 5.20 -31.85
CA ALA A 611 5.35 5.96 -31.23
C ALA A 611 5.15 6.25 -29.73
N ALA A 612 3.93 6.60 -29.31
CA ALA A 612 3.63 6.84 -27.89
C ALA A 612 3.90 5.61 -27.03
N ILE A 613 3.47 4.43 -27.48
CA ILE A 613 3.66 3.17 -26.75
C ILE A 613 5.12 2.69 -26.82
N ARG A 614 5.76 2.70 -28.00
CA ARG A 614 7.17 2.29 -28.12
C ARG A 614 8.05 3.11 -27.19
N ASN A 615 7.89 4.43 -27.22
CA ASN A 615 8.70 5.33 -26.42
C ASN A 615 8.41 5.22 -24.92
N ALA A 616 7.16 4.96 -24.54
CA ALA A 616 6.80 4.66 -23.15
C ALA A 616 7.49 3.39 -22.64
N VAL A 617 7.48 2.30 -23.41
CA VAL A 617 8.22 1.07 -23.06
C VAL A 617 9.73 1.33 -22.98
N THR A 618 10.29 2.03 -23.97
CA THR A 618 11.71 2.40 -23.97
C THR A 618 12.10 3.21 -22.73
N LEU A 619 11.30 4.23 -22.35
CA LEU A 619 11.61 5.05 -21.19
C LEU A 619 11.39 4.29 -19.87
N ALA A 620 10.37 3.43 -19.79
CA ALA A 620 10.16 2.55 -18.65
C ALA A 620 11.37 1.62 -18.43
N LYS A 621 11.92 1.02 -19.50
CA LYS A 621 13.18 0.25 -19.43
C LYS A 621 14.35 1.10 -18.92
N LEU A 622 14.52 2.32 -19.44
CA LEU A 622 15.58 3.23 -18.99
C LEU A 622 15.43 3.63 -17.51
N SER A 623 14.20 3.68 -16.99
CA SER A 623 13.90 4.16 -15.64
C SER A 623 14.37 3.24 -14.51
N ILE A 624 14.53 1.95 -14.81
CA ILE A 624 15.03 0.95 -13.86
C ILE A 624 16.55 0.80 -13.89
N LEU A 625 17.23 1.41 -14.87
CA LEU A 625 18.68 1.42 -14.94
C LEU A 625 19.27 2.41 -13.92
N ASN A 626 20.32 1.98 -13.22
CA ASN A 626 21.09 2.87 -12.36
C ASN A 626 22.07 3.73 -13.18
N HIS A 627 22.68 4.73 -12.54
CA HIS A 627 23.65 5.62 -13.16
C HIS A 627 24.78 4.91 -13.93
N SER A 628 25.31 3.79 -13.45
CA SER A 628 26.42 3.06 -14.12
C SER A 628 25.95 2.41 -15.42
N GLU A 629 24.76 1.83 -15.41
CA GLU A 629 24.14 1.20 -16.57
C GLU A 629 23.73 2.23 -17.62
N LEU A 630 23.17 3.36 -17.18
CA LEU A 630 22.85 4.48 -18.06
C LEU A 630 24.10 5.05 -18.73
N ASN A 631 25.19 5.26 -17.98
CA ASN A 631 26.45 5.69 -18.57
C ASN A 631 27.05 4.63 -19.52
N THR A 632 26.83 3.34 -19.24
CA THR A 632 27.25 2.25 -20.14
C THR A 632 26.48 2.31 -21.46
N LEU A 633 25.16 2.53 -21.41
CA LEU A 633 24.34 2.75 -22.59
C LEU A 633 24.86 3.96 -23.38
N ILE A 634 25.08 5.10 -22.72
CA ILE A 634 25.59 6.32 -23.35
C ILE A 634 26.94 6.10 -24.02
N ALA A 635 27.85 5.36 -23.39
CA ALA A 635 29.14 5.02 -23.96
C ALA A 635 29.01 4.16 -25.24
N LYS A 636 28.01 3.27 -25.32
CA LYS A 636 27.73 2.49 -26.55
C LYS A 636 27.26 3.36 -27.71
N PHE A 637 26.73 4.55 -27.45
CA PHE A 637 26.44 5.56 -28.47
C PHE A 637 27.67 6.42 -28.85
N GLY A 638 28.86 6.12 -28.31
CA GLY A 638 30.10 6.83 -28.64
C GLY A 638 30.30 8.16 -27.91
N LEU A 639 29.43 8.51 -26.95
CA LEU A 639 29.61 9.67 -26.08
C LEU A 639 30.40 9.24 -24.84
N SER A 640 31.72 9.49 -24.82
CA SER A 640 32.59 9.00 -23.73
C SER A 640 33.39 10.10 -23.01
N THR A 641 33.51 11.31 -23.54
CA THR A 641 34.21 12.43 -22.88
C THR A 641 33.67 13.79 -23.33
N SER A 642 33.64 14.78 -22.43
CA SER A 642 33.13 16.16 -22.63
C SER A 642 31.62 16.30 -22.87
N THR A 643 30.81 15.81 -21.91
CA THR A 643 29.37 16.11 -21.89
C THR A 643 29.09 17.38 -21.10
N HIS A 644 27.93 18.00 -21.31
CA HIS A 644 27.52 19.18 -20.56
C HIS A 644 27.48 18.94 -19.04
N TYR A 645 27.29 17.69 -18.62
CA TYR A 645 27.20 17.26 -17.22
C TYR A 645 28.54 16.78 -16.64
N GLY A 646 29.64 16.94 -17.38
CA GLY A 646 30.98 16.56 -16.93
C GLY A 646 31.45 15.22 -17.49
N ARG A 647 32.24 14.49 -16.69
CA ARG A 647 32.86 13.22 -17.10
C ARG A 647 31.84 12.09 -17.24
N ASN A 648 30.85 12.05 -16.35
CA ASN A 648 29.76 11.10 -16.39
C ASN A 648 28.45 11.88 -16.61
N PHE A 649 27.51 11.27 -17.32
CA PHE A 649 26.21 11.88 -17.59
C PHE A 649 25.26 11.73 -16.39
N TYR A 650 25.32 10.54 -15.76
CA TYR A 650 24.61 10.23 -14.52
C TYR A 650 25.59 9.92 -13.39
N TYR A 651 25.29 10.39 -12.18
CA TYR A 651 26.08 10.22 -10.96
C TYR A 651 25.40 9.25 -9.99
N ALA A 652 26.14 8.81 -8.97
CA ALA A 652 25.62 7.90 -7.96
C ALA A 652 24.33 8.45 -7.32
N GLY A 653 23.29 7.60 -7.27
CA GLY A 653 21.95 7.97 -6.80
C GLY A 653 21.02 8.52 -7.89
N GLU A 654 21.52 8.81 -9.09
CA GLU A 654 20.68 9.29 -10.20
C GLU A 654 20.16 8.14 -11.09
N ASN A 655 19.01 8.40 -11.70
CA ASN A 655 18.42 7.65 -12.81
C ASN A 655 17.95 8.61 -13.94
N ILE A 656 17.32 8.08 -14.99
CA ILE A 656 16.86 8.87 -16.15
C ILE A 656 15.83 9.96 -15.79
N LEU A 657 15.07 9.77 -14.71
CA LEU A 657 14.00 10.68 -14.29
C LEU A 657 14.42 11.66 -13.19
N THR A 658 15.64 11.53 -12.65
CA THR A 658 16.10 12.37 -11.54
C THR A 658 16.12 13.82 -11.94
N SER A 659 15.24 14.63 -11.34
CA SER A 659 15.05 16.05 -11.65
C SER A 659 14.71 16.31 -13.12
N ALA A 660 14.02 15.38 -13.79
CA ALA A 660 13.64 15.53 -15.19
C ALA A 660 12.27 16.19 -15.38
N VAL A 661 11.28 15.82 -14.56
CA VAL A 661 9.86 16.18 -14.76
C VAL A 661 9.24 16.86 -13.55
N ARG A 662 8.35 17.82 -13.77
CA ARG A 662 7.57 18.52 -12.75
C ARG A 662 6.15 17.98 -12.63
N SER A 663 5.56 17.56 -13.74
CA SER A 663 4.20 17.02 -13.82
C SER A 663 4.15 15.85 -14.79
N LEU A 664 3.29 14.87 -14.52
CA LEU A 664 2.94 13.79 -15.45
C LEU A 664 1.86 14.22 -16.45
N ASP A 665 0.91 15.09 -16.06
CA ASP A 665 -0.17 15.55 -16.94
C ASP A 665 0.29 16.46 -18.08
N GLY A 666 1.53 16.95 -18.03
CA GLY A 666 2.11 17.83 -19.04
C GLY A 666 2.32 17.17 -20.41
N ASN A 667 2.60 17.97 -21.44
CA ASN A 667 3.13 17.46 -22.71
C ASN A 667 4.62 17.80 -22.85
N HIS A 668 5.37 16.98 -23.59
CA HIS A 668 6.79 17.18 -23.90
C HIS A 668 7.64 17.45 -22.66
N GLN A 669 7.43 16.70 -21.57
CA GLN A 669 8.06 16.94 -20.26
C GLN A 669 9.59 16.78 -20.27
N TRP A 670 10.16 16.28 -21.38
CA TRP A 670 11.61 16.34 -21.62
C TRP A 670 12.12 17.75 -21.98
N GLN A 671 11.24 18.71 -22.24
CA GLN A 671 11.51 20.13 -22.44
C GLN A 671 11.08 20.92 -21.20
N GLU A 672 11.77 22.02 -20.90
CA GLU A 672 11.34 22.97 -19.86
C GLU A 672 9.93 23.50 -20.13
N THR A 673 9.78 24.20 -21.25
CA THR A 673 8.51 24.71 -21.75
C THR A 673 8.06 23.83 -22.89
N ALA A 674 6.88 23.24 -22.77
CA ALA A 674 6.31 22.43 -23.83
C ALA A 674 6.01 23.26 -25.09
N PRO A 675 5.57 22.66 -26.19
CA PRO A 675 4.90 23.35 -27.29
C PRO A 675 3.44 23.72 -26.97
N GLN A 676 2.85 24.64 -27.74
CA GLN A 676 1.42 24.98 -27.67
C GLN A 676 0.53 23.75 -27.83
N TYR A 677 -0.71 23.83 -27.38
CA TYR A 677 -1.74 22.84 -27.73
C TYR A 677 -2.36 23.17 -29.10
N VAL A 678 -2.97 22.18 -29.74
CA VAL A 678 -3.71 22.40 -30.99
C VAL A 678 -4.97 23.20 -30.71
N ARG A 679 -5.17 24.26 -31.49
CA ARG A 679 -6.32 25.18 -31.36
C ARG A 679 -6.98 25.38 -32.71
N ARG A 680 -8.25 25.81 -32.74
CA ARG A 680 -8.90 26.33 -33.94
C ARG A 680 -8.35 27.71 -34.30
N ASP A 681 -8.40 28.06 -35.58
CA ASP A 681 -7.98 29.38 -36.05
C ASP A 681 -8.70 30.51 -35.29
N GLY A 682 -7.95 31.55 -34.91
CA GLY A 682 -8.47 32.70 -34.18
C GLY A 682 -8.48 32.55 -32.66
N TYR A 683 -8.16 31.38 -32.11
CA TYR A 683 -8.00 31.18 -30.67
C TYR A 683 -6.55 31.35 -30.23
N GLN A 684 -6.37 31.90 -29.03
CA GLN A 684 -5.05 32.06 -28.44
C GLN A 684 -4.53 30.73 -27.88
N GLY A 685 -3.21 30.57 -27.96
CA GLY A 685 -2.51 29.48 -27.27
C GLY A 685 -2.43 29.72 -25.77
N VAL A 686 -1.97 28.71 -25.05
CA VAL A 686 -1.72 28.80 -23.61
C VAL A 686 -0.36 29.47 -23.36
N PRO A 687 -0.26 30.44 -22.43
CA PRO A 687 1.00 31.10 -22.09
C PRO A 687 2.13 30.13 -21.72
N ALA A 688 3.40 30.54 -21.91
CA ALA A 688 4.57 29.68 -21.66
C ALA A 688 4.71 29.26 -20.19
N ASN A 689 4.43 30.18 -19.25
CA ASN A 689 4.46 29.93 -17.80
C ASN A 689 3.41 28.91 -17.33
N GLU A 690 2.39 28.64 -18.14
CA GLU A 690 1.37 27.62 -17.88
C GLU A 690 1.74 26.26 -18.46
N ARG A 691 2.80 26.18 -19.28
CA ARG A 691 3.25 24.96 -19.96
C ARG A 691 4.68 24.55 -19.58
N ILE A 692 5.07 24.86 -18.34
CA ILE A 692 6.36 24.45 -17.76
C ILE A 692 6.14 23.10 -17.10
N PHE A 693 6.55 22.02 -17.75
CA PHE A 693 6.34 20.65 -17.23
C PHE A 693 7.63 19.88 -17.01
N GLY A 694 8.72 20.30 -17.65
CA GLY A 694 10.07 19.81 -17.41
C GLY A 694 10.92 20.83 -16.67
N TYR A 695 12.15 20.43 -16.32
CA TYR A 695 13.13 21.34 -15.75
C TYR A 695 14.03 21.97 -16.82
N ALA A 696 14.37 23.24 -16.59
CA ALA A 696 15.31 24.02 -17.40
C ALA A 696 16.73 23.47 -17.35
N ARG A 697 17.50 23.76 -18.40
CA ARG A 697 18.95 23.52 -18.46
C ARG A 697 19.75 24.21 -17.35
N ASN A 698 19.30 25.38 -16.89
CA ASN A 698 20.13 26.36 -16.18
C ASN A 698 20.54 25.95 -14.75
N ASP A 699 20.05 24.83 -14.22
CA ASP A 699 20.43 24.34 -12.89
C ASP A 699 21.61 23.35 -12.92
N GLY A 700 22.13 22.99 -14.10
CA GLY A 700 23.33 22.14 -14.30
C GLY A 700 23.23 20.70 -13.77
N ARG A 701 22.15 20.35 -13.06
CA ARG A 701 21.85 19.04 -12.47
C ARG A 701 20.39 18.60 -12.70
N ALA A 702 19.57 19.43 -13.32
CA ALA A 702 18.17 19.17 -13.61
C ALA A 702 17.90 19.19 -15.13
N GLY A 703 16.70 18.77 -15.51
CA GLY A 703 16.26 18.62 -16.89
C GLY A 703 16.43 17.18 -17.39
N PHE A 704 15.69 16.82 -18.44
CA PHE A 704 15.83 15.52 -19.07
C PHE A 704 17.16 15.46 -19.81
N LYS A 705 18.21 14.92 -19.16
CA LYS A 705 19.60 15.12 -19.58
C LYS A 705 19.86 14.73 -21.04
N LEU A 706 19.23 13.65 -21.54
CA LEU A 706 19.35 13.20 -22.92
C LEU A 706 18.77 14.20 -23.94
N TRP A 707 17.82 15.04 -23.52
CA TRP A 707 17.32 16.14 -24.32
C TRP A 707 18.18 17.38 -24.11
N GLU A 708 18.48 17.79 -22.88
CA GLU A 708 19.16 19.06 -22.61
C GLU A 708 20.59 19.16 -23.17
N ASP A 709 21.32 18.05 -23.26
CA ASP A 709 22.63 18.03 -23.94
C ASP A 709 22.45 17.89 -25.47
N ASN A 710 22.94 18.86 -26.23
CA ASN A 710 22.78 18.91 -27.69
C ASN A 710 23.40 17.71 -28.44
N ASN A 711 24.46 17.11 -27.89
CA ASN A 711 25.07 15.94 -28.50
C ASN A 711 24.23 14.70 -28.17
N ALA A 712 23.89 14.48 -26.89
CA ALA A 712 23.01 13.39 -26.49
C ALA A 712 21.64 13.45 -27.19
N ARG A 713 21.07 14.65 -27.39
CA ARG A 713 19.80 14.82 -28.10
C ARG A 713 19.88 14.27 -29.52
N ARG A 714 20.96 14.59 -30.23
CA ARG A 714 21.17 14.19 -31.62
C ARG A 714 21.61 12.74 -31.76
N SER A 715 22.54 12.28 -30.92
CA SER A 715 23.17 10.97 -31.06
C SER A 715 22.51 9.86 -30.26
N ILE A 716 21.65 10.19 -29.28
CA ILE A 716 20.99 9.22 -28.39
C ILE A 716 19.47 9.40 -28.42
N PHE A 717 18.94 10.54 -27.94
CA PHE A 717 17.49 10.74 -27.77
C PHE A 717 16.72 10.46 -29.06
N LYS A 718 17.11 11.12 -30.16
CA LYS A 718 16.44 11.01 -31.46
C LYS A 718 16.58 9.63 -32.13
N ARG A 719 17.43 8.74 -31.59
CA ARG A 719 17.65 7.38 -32.10
C ARG A 719 17.00 6.32 -31.20
N LEU A 720 16.92 6.58 -29.90
CA LEU A 720 16.19 5.74 -28.95
C LEU A 720 14.68 5.88 -29.15
N PHE A 721 14.19 7.11 -29.23
CA PHE A 721 12.76 7.41 -29.36
C PHE A 721 12.38 7.65 -30.81
N ILE A 722 11.18 7.19 -31.22
CA ILE A 722 10.65 7.38 -32.58
C ILE A 722 9.55 8.44 -32.60
N GLY A 723 9.31 9.00 -33.78
CA GLY A 723 8.11 9.78 -34.05
C GLY A 723 7.89 9.99 -35.55
N PRO A 724 7.01 10.94 -35.94
CA PRO A 724 6.26 11.85 -35.08
C PRO A 724 5.40 11.13 -34.04
N LEU A 725 5.19 11.74 -32.86
CA LEU A 725 4.36 11.10 -31.81
C LEU A 725 2.88 11.01 -32.22
N VAL A 726 2.38 12.03 -32.94
CA VAL A 726 0.96 12.18 -33.28
C VAL A 726 0.78 12.41 -34.79
N PRO A 727 1.24 11.47 -35.64
CA PRO A 727 1.29 11.70 -37.08
C PRO A 727 -0.10 11.98 -37.69
N GLY A 728 -1.19 11.50 -37.09
CA GLY A 728 -2.56 11.80 -37.49
C GLY A 728 -2.93 13.28 -37.41
N ILE A 729 -2.19 14.11 -36.68
CA ILE A 729 -2.29 15.58 -36.70
C ILE A 729 -1.08 16.19 -37.41
N ASP A 730 0.11 15.74 -37.03
CA ASP A 730 1.39 16.39 -37.32
C ASP A 730 1.91 16.09 -38.72
N ALA A 731 1.74 14.84 -39.16
CA ALA A 731 2.22 14.35 -40.44
C ALA A 731 1.19 13.42 -41.10
N PRO A 732 -0.05 13.87 -41.35
CA PRO A 732 -1.17 12.97 -41.64
C PRO A 732 -0.97 12.17 -42.93
N HIS A 733 -0.24 12.73 -43.91
CA HIS A 733 0.14 12.03 -45.13
C HIS A 733 1.00 10.76 -44.87
N GLU A 734 1.82 10.73 -43.82
CA GLU A 734 2.64 9.57 -43.45
C GLU A 734 1.79 8.39 -42.97
N VAL A 735 0.56 8.66 -42.51
CA VAL A 735 -0.42 7.67 -42.08
C VAL A 735 -1.66 7.59 -43.01
N GLY A 736 -1.54 8.12 -44.24
CA GLY A 736 -2.59 8.01 -45.27
C GLY A 736 -3.80 8.92 -45.07
N LEU A 737 -3.65 10.00 -44.30
CA LEU A 737 -4.70 10.95 -43.95
C LEU A 737 -4.47 12.34 -44.55
N SER A 738 -5.55 13.11 -44.66
CA SER A 738 -5.47 14.51 -45.09
C SER A 738 -5.15 15.45 -43.91
N PRO A 739 -4.42 16.57 -44.16
CA PRO A 739 -4.27 17.63 -43.18
C PRO A 739 -5.59 18.15 -42.65
N LEU A 740 -5.62 18.44 -41.35
CA LEU A 740 -6.74 19.12 -40.72
C LEU A 740 -6.79 20.58 -41.19
N LYS A 741 -8.00 21.10 -41.40
CA LYS A 741 -8.24 22.49 -41.79
C LYS A 741 -8.74 23.29 -40.60
N GLY A 742 -8.47 24.59 -40.59
CA GLY A 742 -9.01 25.49 -39.57
C GLY A 742 -8.36 25.33 -38.20
N ILE A 743 -7.14 24.78 -38.15
CA ILE A 743 -6.37 24.61 -36.91
C ILE A 743 -5.09 25.45 -36.96
N GLN A 744 -4.74 26.02 -35.82
CA GLN A 744 -3.49 26.70 -35.58
C GLN A 744 -2.58 25.80 -34.75
N TYR A 745 -1.47 25.40 -35.34
CA TYR A 745 -0.43 24.64 -34.65
C TYR A 745 0.95 24.95 -35.24
N LYS A 746 1.94 25.21 -34.37
CA LYS A 746 3.24 25.78 -34.78
C LYS A 746 4.41 24.80 -34.76
N LEU A 747 4.29 23.65 -34.10
CA LEU A 747 5.38 22.68 -34.06
C LEU A 747 5.44 21.93 -35.40
N ASP A 748 6.58 22.01 -36.07
CA ASP A 748 6.79 21.44 -37.42
C ASP A 748 7.45 20.07 -37.33
N THR A 749 6.62 19.03 -37.15
CA THR A 749 7.02 17.62 -37.01
C THR A 749 6.87 16.84 -38.32
N CYS A 750 7.81 15.92 -38.58
CA CYS A 750 7.77 14.98 -39.72
C CYS A 750 8.73 13.82 -39.46
N HIS A 751 8.72 12.78 -40.31
CA HIS A 751 9.60 11.62 -40.19
C HIS A 751 11.10 11.97 -40.05
N PHE A 752 11.58 13.05 -40.71
CA PHE A 752 12.98 13.47 -40.66
C PHE A 752 13.35 14.31 -39.42
N ALA A 753 12.36 14.97 -38.81
CA ALA A 753 12.55 15.72 -37.56
C ALA A 753 11.36 15.48 -36.63
N PRO A 754 11.24 14.27 -36.05
CA PRO A 754 10.08 13.88 -35.27
C PRO A 754 10.00 14.58 -33.90
N PHE A 755 11.12 15.14 -33.44
CA PHE A 755 11.24 15.92 -32.21
C PHE A 755 11.90 17.27 -32.50
N PRO A 756 11.13 18.27 -32.93
CA PRO A 756 11.60 19.63 -33.11
C PRO A 756 12.06 20.23 -31.78
N ILE A 757 13.05 21.12 -31.82
CA ILE A 757 13.62 21.72 -30.61
C ILE A 757 12.58 22.57 -29.89
N ASP A 758 11.86 23.37 -30.65
CA ASP A 758 10.80 24.27 -30.18
C ASP A 758 9.85 24.60 -31.36
N GLU A 759 8.91 25.50 -31.13
CA GLU A 759 7.93 25.96 -32.15
C GLU A 759 8.52 26.77 -33.31
N ASN A 760 9.79 27.18 -33.21
CA ASN A 760 10.52 27.92 -34.25
C ASN A 760 11.40 27.00 -35.10
N ASP A 761 11.55 25.74 -34.72
CA ASP A 761 12.25 24.74 -35.53
C ASP A 761 11.43 24.49 -36.82
N ARG A 762 12.04 24.81 -37.96
CA ARG A 762 11.47 24.68 -39.32
C ARG A 762 12.20 23.64 -40.15
N THR A 763 12.83 22.66 -39.51
CA THR A 763 13.60 21.62 -40.19
C THR A 763 12.74 20.88 -41.23
N CYS A 764 11.52 20.48 -40.89
CA CYS A 764 10.63 19.76 -41.80
C CYS A 764 10.17 20.62 -42.98
N THR A 765 9.82 21.89 -42.75
CA THR A 765 9.50 22.86 -43.82
C THR A 765 10.67 23.06 -44.77
N SER A 766 11.88 23.19 -44.22
CA SER A 766 13.10 23.36 -45.01
C SER A 766 13.38 22.13 -45.90
N ILE A 767 13.19 20.93 -45.36
CA ILE A 767 13.36 19.68 -46.10
C ILE A 767 12.32 19.56 -47.22
N LYS A 768 11.07 19.95 -46.99
CA LYS A 768 10.02 19.96 -48.02
C LYS A 768 10.32 20.92 -49.18
N LEU A 769 11.07 21.99 -48.94
CA LEU A 769 11.45 22.99 -49.96
C LEU A 769 12.71 22.63 -50.76
N LEU A 770 13.61 21.78 -50.23
CA LEU A 770 14.85 21.36 -50.90
C LEU A 770 14.63 20.74 -52.30
N PRO A 771 13.65 19.84 -52.53
CA PRO A 771 13.37 19.33 -53.87
C PRO A 771 12.90 20.41 -54.85
N VAL A 772 12.19 21.44 -54.39
CA VAL A 772 11.66 22.51 -55.24
C VAL A 772 12.81 23.42 -55.71
N LEU A 773 13.76 23.74 -54.84
CA LEU A 773 14.89 24.61 -55.18
C LEU A 773 15.87 23.97 -56.18
N ILE A 774 16.06 22.65 -56.10
CA ILE A 774 16.93 21.89 -57.03
C ILE A 774 16.30 21.79 -58.43
N VAL A 775 14.96 21.83 -58.53
CA VAL A 775 14.24 21.79 -59.80
C VAL A 775 14.12 23.18 -60.44
N THR A 776 14.08 24.27 -59.65
CA THR A 776 14.04 25.64 -60.18
C THR A 776 15.42 26.23 -60.51
N SER A 777 16.51 25.56 -60.14
CA SER A 777 17.89 25.97 -60.46
C SER A 777 18.52 25.16 -61.61
N ARG A 778 17.71 24.46 -62.42
CA ARG A 778 18.13 23.78 -63.64
C ARG A 778 17.45 24.37 -64.86
#